data_AF-A0A6G9AFM3-F1
#
_entry.id   AF-A0A6G9AFM3-F1
#
_cell.length_a   1.000
_cell.length_b   1.000
_cell.length_c   1.000
_cell.angle_alpha   90.00
_cell.angle_beta   90.00
_cell.angle_gamma   90.00
#
_symmetry.space_group_name_H-M   'P 1'
#
loop_
_entity.id
_entity.type
_entity.pdbx_description
1 polymer ?
#
loop_
_entity_poly.entity_id
_entity_poly.type
_entity_poly.pdbx_seq_one_letter_code
_entity_poly.pdbx_strand_id
1 'polypeptide(L)'
;MRTGLRVPIGVVALLLIAVRPSAAWESWGGDAGGSRFSPLQQITPDNVGKLVRAFEFRTGDLAVRAPEVMRRTKFQATPLFVEDSLIFCSPFNEVIALDPGTGAQKWRYDPKIATNQRPANRYVCRGVTHWTDDEAPADAACRSRIFMGTNDVRLIALDAKTGLPCAGFGNGGEVKLDIGIALEWPGEFQITSPPAVGRGVVVVGSAISDNRRVDAPSGVVRAFDARTGRARWSFEPLKRDGIEAGHANVWAPMSVDAARGLVFLPTSSPSPDFWGGKRPGNNEHANSVVALRIETGELAWAFQTVHHDVWDYDLAAQPTLARLDAGDGQRDVVIQPTKQGFVFVLDRETGKPVWPVEERAVPQGGAEGEALSPTQPFPTHVPALISQTISTDDALSLLPALRRSSCERQFAEARNDGLFTPPSVQGTLEFPFTGGGVNWGSAAFDPVRQILYANTGRAVHLIRLIPRAEAAGFSPPPGHDFGQQRGAPFAMSRAVMMSPLGLLCNKPPWGEMVAVDLKAGKILWRSTVGTTEDLAPLGAPLPWGAPLVNGLAVTAGGLVFTGAMDAYLRAFDARSGKELWQGRLPVPGVANPMTYLWKGEQYVAIGAGGHSEAGTSIGDSVVAFRLARPGEAPTLWSHTIDRPGGRFFAASATIGIAIVALVIAGLRWRRRRRITQS
;
A
#
# COMPACT_ATOMS: atom_id res chain seq x y z
N MET A 1 43.39 -56.27 43.04
CA MET A 1 43.93 -54.90 42.97
C MET A 1 43.27 -54.18 41.78
N ARG A 2 42.42 -53.21 42.11
CA ARG A 2 41.87 -52.08 41.32
C ARG A 2 41.42 -52.32 39.87
N THR A 3 40.13 -52.61 39.75
CA THR A 3 39.23 -52.16 38.68
C THR A 3 39.06 -50.63 38.72
N GLY A 4 39.03 -49.97 37.55
CA GLY A 4 38.86 -48.52 37.44
C GLY A 4 38.23 -48.13 36.10
N LEU A 5 36.92 -47.92 36.14
CA LEU A 5 36.01 -47.43 35.10
C LEU A 5 36.51 -46.10 34.48
N ARG A 6 36.49 -45.97 33.15
CA ARG A 6 36.48 -44.67 32.46
C ARG A 6 35.03 -44.28 32.19
N VAL A 7 34.57 -43.20 32.82
CA VAL A 7 33.31 -42.50 32.46
C VAL A 7 33.70 -41.22 31.73
N PRO A 8 33.14 -40.90 30.55
CA PRO A 8 33.30 -39.58 29.96
C PRO A 8 32.32 -38.62 30.64
N ILE A 9 32.83 -37.56 31.24
CA ILE A 9 32.02 -36.43 31.71
C ILE A 9 31.64 -35.64 30.47
N GLY A 10 30.36 -35.75 30.09
CA GLY A 10 29.75 -34.87 29.10
C GLY A 10 29.68 -33.44 29.64
N VAL A 11 30.15 -32.49 28.83
CA VAL A 11 29.82 -31.07 29.00
C VAL A 11 28.78 -30.75 27.93
N VAL A 12 27.51 -30.79 28.34
CA VAL A 12 26.41 -30.17 27.59
C VAL A 12 26.52 -28.67 27.86
N ALA A 13 27.12 -27.94 26.94
CA ALA A 13 26.99 -26.48 26.91
C ALA A 13 25.63 -26.14 26.31
N LEU A 14 24.63 -25.86 27.17
CA LEU A 14 23.43 -25.14 26.76
C LEU A 14 23.85 -23.72 26.37
N LEU A 15 24.00 -23.49 25.06
CA LEU A 15 23.90 -22.15 24.48
C LEU A 15 22.44 -21.71 24.58
N LEU A 16 22.06 -21.15 25.73
CA LEU A 16 20.91 -20.27 25.84
C LEU A 16 21.25 -18.98 25.08
N ILE A 17 21.11 -19.01 23.76
CA ILE A 17 20.85 -17.79 23.02
C ILE A 17 19.44 -17.38 23.48
N ALA A 18 19.37 -16.42 24.39
CA ALA A 18 18.14 -15.67 24.63
C ALA A 18 17.88 -14.85 23.37
N VAL A 19 17.39 -15.51 22.32
CA VAL A 19 16.64 -14.85 21.27
C VAL A 19 15.41 -14.33 21.97
N ARG A 20 15.40 -13.06 22.37
CA ARG A 20 14.13 -12.37 22.53
C ARG A 20 13.48 -12.49 21.15
N PRO A 21 12.37 -13.24 20.96
CA PRO A 21 11.65 -13.12 19.71
C PRO A 21 11.34 -11.64 19.58
N SER A 22 11.77 -10.99 18.49
CA SER A 22 11.53 -9.56 18.34
C SER A 22 10.04 -9.32 18.48
N ALA A 23 9.67 -8.73 19.60
CA ALA A 23 8.31 -8.40 19.97
C ALA A 23 7.90 -7.04 19.37
N ALA A 24 8.77 -6.52 18.48
CA ALA A 24 8.77 -5.17 17.98
C ALA A 24 8.65 -5.11 16.46
N TRP A 25 7.83 -4.17 15.99
CA TRP A 25 7.61 -3.86 14.59
C TRP A 25 8.50 -2.65 14.26
N GLU A 26 9.80 -2.90 14.11
CA GLU A 26 10.82 -1.83 14.08
C GLU A 26 11.00 -1.21 12.69
N SER A 27 10.46 -1.87 11.66
CA SER A 27 10.50 -1.42 10.27
C SER A 27 9.09 -1.32 9.70
N TRP A 28 8.91 -0.50 8.67
CA TRP A 28 7.59 -0.29 8.05
C TRP A 28 6.92 -1.62 7.65
N GLY A 29 7.68 -2.54 7.06
CA GLY A 29 7.22 -3.89 6.70
C GLY A 29 7.42 -4.95 7.80
N GLY A 30 7.46 -4.59 9.07
CA GLY A 30 7.68 -5.48 10.22
C GLY A 30 9.17 -5.73 10.51
N ASP A 31 9.95 -6.00 9.46
CA ASP A 31 11.41 -6.13 9.49
C ASP A 31 12.04 -5.43 8.26
N ALA A 32 13.37 -5.34 8.23
CA ALA A 32 14.11 -4.65 7.16
C ALA A 32 13.94 -5.29 5.77
N GLY A 33 13.61 -6.59 5.73
CA GLY A 33 13.25 -7.34 4.53
C GLY A 33 11.78 -7.22 4.13
N GLY A 34 10.94 -6.67 5.00
CA GLY A 34 9.54 -6.41 4.69
C GLY A 34 8.67 -7.66 4.64
N SER A 35 8.79 -8.60 5.58
CA SER A 35 7.93 -9.79 5.59
C SER A 35 6.48 -9.51 6.00
N ARG A 36 6.23 -8.44 6.77
CA ARG A 36 4.97 -8.13 7.47
C ARG A 36 4.48 -9.29 8.34
N PHE A 37 5.40 -10.14 8.77
CA PHE A 37 5.13 -11.27 9.66
C PHE A 37 5.59 -10.94 11.07
N SER A 38 4.75 -11.27 12.04
CA SER A 38 5.06 -11.17 13.46
C SER A 38 5.13 -12.55 14.10
N PRO A 39 6.16 -12.84 14.92
CA PRO A 39 6.23 -14.10 15.67
C PRO A 39 5.22 -14.16 16.84
N LEU A 40 4.43 -13.11 17.06
CA LEU A 40 3.48 -13.05 18.17
C LEU A 40 2.30 -14.01 17.95
N GLN A 41 1.84 -14.61 19.05
CA GLN A 41 0.84 -15.68 19.05
C GLN A 41 -0.16 -15.58 20.21
N GLN A 42 -0.28 -14.42 20.87
CA GLN A 42 -1.25 -14.25 21.95
C GLN A 42 -2.68 -14.10 21.40
N ILE A 43 -2.82 -13.43 20.25
CA ILE A 43 -4.07 -13.35 19.49
C ILE A 43 -4.08 -14.48 18.45
N THR A 44 -5.10 -15.35 18.52
CA THR A 44 -5.25 -16.56 17.73
C THR A 44 -6.67 -16.69 17.18
N PRO A 45 -6.94 -17.59 16.21
CA PRO A 45 -8.30 -17.87 15.75
C PRO A 45 -9.32 -18.13 16.87
N ASP A 46 -8.89 -18.76 17.97
CA ASP A 46 -9.78 -19.15 19.08
C ASP A 46 -10.21 -17.97 19.97
N ASN A 47 -9.44 -16.87 19.97
CA ASN A 47 -9.66 -15.76 20.89
C ASN A 47 -9.81 -14.38 20.21
N VAL A 48 -9.57 -14.27 18.90
CA VAL A 48 -9.65 -13.00 18.15
C VAL A 48 -11.04 -12.34 18.24
N GLY A 49 -12.10 -13.14 18.43
CA GLY A 49 -13.45 -12.64 18.69
C GLY A 49 -13.60 -11.79 19.96
N LYS A 50 -12.61 -11.79 20.85
CA LYS A 50 -12.59 -11.07 22.14
C LYS A 50 -11.78 -9.77 22.11
N LEU A 51 -11.35 -9.33 20.93
CA LEU A 51 -10.65 -8.05 20.80
C LEU A 51 -11.56 -6.87 21.15
N VAL A 52 -11.01 -5.91 21.88
CA VAL A 52 -11.63 -4.62 22.21
C VAL A 52 -10.71 -3.49 21.73
N ARG A 53 -11.30 -2.33 21.43
CA ARG A 53 -10.52 -1.13 21.11
C ARG A 53 -9.76 -0.68 22.35
N ALA A 54 -8.43 -0.65 22.24
CA ALA A 54 -7.54 -0.22 23.32
C ALA A 54 -7.50 1.31 23.43
N PHE A 55 -7.30 1.98 22.29
CA PHE A 55 -7.31 3.43 22.18
C PHE A 55 -7.62 3.88 20.74
N GLU A 56 -8.00 5.15 20.61
CA GLU A 56 -8.05 5.91 19.36
C GLU A 56 -7.28 7.21 19.60
N PHE A 57 -6.28 7.47 18.78
CA PHE A 57 -5.54 8.73 18.78
C PHE A 57 -5.86 9.51 17.51
N ARG A 58 -6.18 10.80 17.63
CA ARG A 58 -6.37 11.69 16.47
C ARG A 58 -5.16 12.58 16.31
N THR A 59 -4.62 12.67 15.09
CA THR A 59 -3.45 13.52 14.83
C THR A 59 -3.76 15.01 15.02
N GLY A 60 -5.02 15.42 14.91
CA GLY A 60 -5.45 16.80 15.04
C GLY A 60 -5.51 17.53 13.70
N ASP A 61 -5.05 16.90 12.61
CA ASP A 61 -5.08 17.47 11.27
C ASP A 61 -6.50 17.86 10.84
N LEU A 62 -7.51 17.03 11.14
CA LEU A 62 -8.90 17.35 10.84
C LEU A 62 -9.40 18.61 11.57
N ALA A 63 -8.86 18.91 12.75
CA ALA A 63 -9.29 20.02 13.58
C ALA A 63 -8.63 21.35 13.19
N VAL A 64 -7.38 21.30 12.70
CA VAL A 64 -6.57 22.50 12.45
C VAL A 64 -6.42 22.84 10.97
N ARG A 65 -6.70 21.90 10.06
CA ARG A 65 -6.57 22.11 8.60
C ARG A 65 -7.93 22.34 7.97
N ALA A 66 -7.96 23.19 6.95
CA ALA A 66 -9.19 23.50 6.25
C ALA A 66 -9.73 22.26 5.48
N PRO A 67 -11.07 22.10 5.36
CA PRO A 67 -11.67 20.90 4.74
C PRO A 67 -11.17 20.61 3.31
N GLU A 68 -10.93 21.65 2.51
CA GLU A 68 -10.40 21.53 1.14
C GLU A 68 -8.95 21.00 1.09
N VAL A 69 -8.16 21.27 2.13
CA VAL A 69 -6.82 20.72 2.28
C VAL A 69 -6.90 19.26 2.73
N MET A 70 -7.77 18.94 3.69
CA MET A 70 -8.01 17.56 4.13
C MET A 70 -8.57 16.66 3.03
N ARG A 71 -9.40 17.20 2.11
CA ARG A 71 -9.84 16.51 0.89
C ARG A 71 -8.71 16.20 -0.11
N ARG A 72 -7.46 16.52 0.22
CA ARG A 72 -6.26 16.13 -0.52
C ARG A 72 -5.29 15.32 0.36
N THR A 73 -5.80 14.47 1.24
CA THR A 73 -4.97 13.62 2.10
C THR A 73 -5.19 12.13 1.84
N LYS A 74 -4.14 11.35 2.08
CA LYS A 74 -4.18 9.90 2.20
C LYS A 74 -3.44 9.53 3.49
N PHE A 75 -4.12 8.91 4.46
CA PHE A 75 -3.43 8.46 5.67
C PHE A 75 -3.00 7.00 5.52
N GLN A 76 -1.74 6.83 5.09
CA GLN A 76 -1.18 5.52 4.71
C GLN A 76 -0.09 5.04 5.70
N ALA A 77 0.11 5.74 6.81
CA ALA A 77 1.21 5.47 7.71
C ALA A 77 1.02 4.17 8.50
N THR A 78 2.05 3.33 8.49
CA THR A 78 2.16 2.18 9.40
C THR A 78 3.06 2.57 10.58
N PRO A 79 2.54 2.55 11.82
CA PRO A 79 3.35 2.83 13.00
C PRO A 79 4.49 1.85 13.19
N LEU A 80 5.63 2.35 13.66
CA LEU A 80 6.73 1.54 14.20
C LEU A 80 6.55 1.39 15.70
N PHE A 81 6.93 0.25 16.27
CA PHE A 81 7.10 0.10 17.72
C PHE A 81 8.59 0.05 18.04
N VAL A 82 9.15 1.19 18.47
CA VAL A 82 10.58 1.40 18.79
C VAL A 82 10.69 2.38 19.96
N GLU A 83 11.76 2.27 20.76
CA GLU A 83 11.99 3.17 21.92
C GLU A 83 10.75 3.30 22.84
N ASP A 84 10.14 2.14 23.15
CA ASP A 84 8.92 2.04 23.96
C ASP A 84 7.76 2.91 23.44
N SER A 85 7.73 3.22 22.15
CA SER A 85 6.81 4.20 21.57
C SER A 85 6.24 3.70 20.24
N LEU A 86 4.98 4.07 19.97
CA LEU A 86 4.43 3.96 18.62
C LEU A 86 4.76 5.24 17.85
N ILE A 87 5.59 5.16 16.83
CA ILE A 87 6.06 6.31 16.05
C ILE A 87 5.53 6.22 14.63
N PHE A 88 4.90 7.28 14.15
CA PHE A 88 4.37 7.38 12.79
C PHE A 88 4.35 8.84 12.33
N CYS A 89 4.00 9.06 11.06
CA CYS A 89 3.83 10.38 10.47
C CYS A 89 2.38 10.63 10.05
N SER A 90 1.90 11.87 10.19
CA SER A 90 0.63 12.29 9.60
C SER A 90 0.77 12.56 8.09
N PRO A 91 -0.34 12.75 7.32
CA PRO A 91 -0.28 13.14 5.91
C PRO A 91 0.55 14.39 5.62
N PHE A 92 0.68 15.30 6.60
CA PHE A 92 1.50 16.52 6.51
C PHE A 92 2.92 16.33 7.08
N ASN A 93 3.39 15.09 7.17
CA ASN A 93 4.71 14.72 7.69
C ASN A 93 4.97 15.11 9.15
N GLU A 94 3.94 15.41 9.96
CA GLU A 94 4.14 15.58 11.39
C GLU A 94 4.48 14.21 12.01
N VAL A 95 5.66 14.08 12.64
CA VAL A 95 6.09 12.83 13.29
C VAL A 95 5.60 12.83 14.73
N ILE A 96 4.89 11.78 15.11
CA ILE A 96 4.20 11.68 16.40
C ILE A 96 4.61 10.38 17.07
N ALA A 97 4.96 10.45 18.35
CA ALA A 97 5.16 9.28 19.19
C ALA A 97 4.07 9.17 20.25
N LEU A 98 3.55 7.96 20.42
CA LEU A 98 2.53 7.64 21.41
C LEU A 98 3.05 6.63 22.44
N ASP A 99 2.51 6.69 23.65
CA ASP A 99 2.54 5.56 24.57
C ASP A 99 1.81 4.36 23.96
N PRO A 100 2.46 3.19 23.83
CA PRO A 100 1.87 2.03 23.14
C PRO A 100 0.67 1.44 23.88
N GLY A 101 0.53 1.66 25.19
CA GLY A 101 -0.57 1.07 25.97
C GLY A 101 -1.84 1.92 25.96
N THR A 102 -1.67 3.24 25.95
CA THR A 102 -2.75 4.23 26.18
C THR A 102 -3.06 5.09 24.97
N GLY A 103 -2.14 5.18 23.99
CA GLY A 103 -2.26 6.11 22.86
C GLY A 103 -1.99 7.57 23.24
N ALA A 104 -1.54 7.86 24.46
CA ALA A 104 -1.19 9.22 24.87
C ALA A 104 0.02 9.74 24.10
N GLN A 105 -0.05 10.97 23.59
CA GLN A 105 1.06 11.58 22.87
C GLN A 105 2.25 11.81 23.82
N LYS A 106 3.42 11.27 23.47
CA LYS A 106 4.70 11.50 24.16
C LYS A 106 5.39 12.75 23.62
N TRP A 107 5.54 12.83 22.31
CA TRP A 107 6.14 13.97 21.63
C TRP A 107 5.57 14.10 20.21
N ARG A 108 5.78 15.28 19.62
CA ARG A 108 5.43 15.59 18.23
C ARG A 108 6.49 16.51 17.63
N TYR A 109 6.84 16.25 16.38
CA TYR A 109 7.64 17.14 15.55
C TYR A 109 6.82 17.55 14.32
N ASP A 110 6.67 18.87 14.12
CA ASP A 110 5.98 19.44 12.96
C ASP A 110 7.00 20.08 12.01
N PRO A 111 7.26 19.49 10.83
CA PRO A 111 8.21 20.02 9.85
C PRO A 111 7.71 21.27 9.12
N LYS A 112 6.50 21.76 9.39
CA LYS A 112 5.89 22.96 8.78
C LYS A 112 5.65 22.85 7.27
N ILE A 113 5.12 21.70 6.83
CA ILE A 113 4.75 21.50 5.42
C ILE A 113 3.72 22.55 4.98
N ALA A 114 4.03 23.24 3.89
CA ALA A 114 3.16 24.25 3.31
C ALA A 114 1.90 23.60 2.72
N THR A 115 0.71 24.14 3.06
CA THR A 115 -0.58 23.59 2.61
C THR A 115 -0.98 24.02 1.20
N ASN A 116 -0.21 24.92 0.57
CA ASN A 116 -0.43 25.41 -0.79
C ASN A 116 0.48 24.74 -1.85
N GLN A 117 1.40 23.84 -1.47
CA GLN A 117 2.35 23.22 -2.41
C GLN A 117 1.67 22.27 -3.42
N ARG A 118 0.46 21.78 -3.08
CA ARG A 118 -0.38 20.92 -3.93
C ARG A 118 0.39 19.71 -4.49
N PRO A 119 0.82 18.76 -3.64
CA PRO A 119 1.55 17.61 -4.13
C PRO A 119 0.71 16.76 -5.07
N ALA A 120 1.37 16.21 -6.10
CA ALA A 120 0.75 15.42 -7.16
C ALA A 120 0.02 14.18 -6.60
N ASN A 121 0.73 13.37 -5.80
CA ASN A 121 0.17 12.20 -5.14
C ASN A 121 -0.47 12.54 -3.77
N ARG A 122 -1.08 13.73 -3.66
CA ARG A 122 -1.75 14.25 -2.45
C ARG A 122 -0.79 14.42 -1.26
N TYR A 123 -1.28 15.00 -0.16
CA TYR A 123 -0.55 14.98 1.11
C TYR A 123 -0.60 13.55 1.65
N VAL A 124 0.56 12.91 1.75
CA VAL A 124 0.65 11.51 2.16
C VAL A 124 1.97 11.26 2.88
N CYS A 125 1.93 10.37 3.87
CA CYS A 125 3.12 9.75 4.43
C CYS A 125 2.80 8.28 4.70
N ARG A 126 3.64 7.36 4.17
CA ARG A 126 3.47 5.91 4.38
C ARG A 126 4.15 5.39 5.64
N GLY A 127 5.05 6.17 6.22
CA GLY A 127 5.75 5.80 7.45
C GLY A 127 7.07 6.54 7.60
N VAL A 128 7.79 6.16 8.65
CA VAL A 128 9.14 6.60 8.95
C VAL A 128 10.07 5.39 9.06
N THR A 129 11.36 5.63 9.18
CA THR A 129 12.37 4.57 9.27
C THR A 129 13.17 4.72 10.54
N HIS A 130 13.29 3.64 11.31
CA HIS A 130 14.15 3.60 12.49
C HIS A 130 15.55 3.11 12.12
N TRP A 131 16.56 3.67 12.77
CA TRP A 131 17.94 3.19 12.72
C TRP A 131 18.63 3.42 14.05
N THR A 132 19.46 2.47 14.45
CA THR A 132 20.32 2.61 15.63
C THR A 132 21.76 2.76 15.18
N ASP A 133 22.42 3.80 15.69
CA ASP A 133 23.85 3.99 15.58
C ASP A 133 24.57 3.16 16.64
N ASP A 134 25.05 1.98 16.25
CA ASP A 134 25.77 1.09 17.15
C ASP A 134 27.16 1.61 17.56
N GLU A 135 27.67 2.66 16.90
CA GLU A 135 28.93 3.32 17.23
C GLU A 135 28.73 4.46 18.25
N ALA A 136 27.50 4.93 18.45
CA ALA A 136 27.19 6.01 19.38
C ALA A 136 27.09 5.49 20.83
N PRO A 137 27.54 6.28 21.84
CA PRO A 137 27.33 5.96 23.25
C PRO A 137 25.85 5.70 23.57
N ALA A 138 25.56 4.78 24.49
CA ALA A 138 24.20 4.30 24.77
C ALA A 138 23.17 5.40 25.11
N ASP A 139 23.64 6.49 25.73
CA ASP A 139 22.88 7.67 26.16
C ASP A 139 23.04 8.87 25.21
N ALA A 140 23.80 8.73 24.12
CA ALA A 140 23.97 9.80 23.15
C ALA A 140 22.64 10.16 22.48
N ALA A 141 22.38 11.47 22.37
CA ALA A 141 21.33 11.98 21.52
C ALA A 141 21.54 11.48 20.09
N CYS A 142 20.46 11.11 19.42
CA CYS A 142 20.49 10.57 18.06
C CYS A 142 21.30 9.29 17.90
N ARG A 143 21.51 8.52 18.98
CA ARG A 143 21.86 7.10 18.85
C ARG A 143 20.72 6.35 18.16
N SER A 144 19.49 6.58 18.61
CA SER A 144 18.28 6.00 18.01
C SER A 144 17.62 7.07 17.16
N ARG A 145 17.49 6.83 15.85
CA ARG A 145 17.07 7.83 14.86
C ARG A 145 15.80 7.43 14.15
N ILE A 146 14.99 8.43 13.84
CA ILE A 146 13.86 8.35 12.92
C ILE A 146 14.21 9.17 11.68
N PHE A 147 14.17 8.54 10.51
CA PHE A 147 14.30 9.20 9.22
C PHE A 147 12.95 9.32 8.53
N MET A 148 12.73 10.45 7.88
CA MET A 148 11.51 10.73 7.12
C MET A 148 11.83 11.55 5.88
N GLY A 149 11.25 11.15 4.75
CA GLY A 149 11.15 12.01 3.58
C GLY A 149 9.86 12.82 3.61
N THR A 150 9.90 14.08 3.19
CA THR A 150 8.75 14.99 3.26
C THR A 150 8.12 15.29 1.90
N ASN A 151 6.87 15.76 1.95
CA ASN A 151 6.14 16.24 0.79
C ASN A 151 6.81 17.46 0.11
N ASP A 152 7.69 18.18 0.82
CA ASP A 152 8.44 19.34 0.34
C ASP A 152 9.94 19.05 0.10
N VAL A 153 10.28 17.78 -0.14
CA VAL A 153 11.57 17.35 -0.71
C VAL A 153 12.73 17.50 0.28
N ARG A 154 12.48 17.22 1.57
CA ARG A 154 13.50 17.12 2.62
C ARG A 154 13.62 15.70 3.14
N LEU A 155 14.83 15.34 3.53
CA LEU A 155 15.14 14.21 4.39
C LEU A 155 15.41 14.75 5.80
N ILE A 156 14.63 14.30 6.78
CA ILE A 156 14.72 14.73 8.18
C ILE A 156 15.22 13.57 9.04
N ALA A 157 16.09 13.87 10.01
CA ALA A 157 16.55 12.95 11.05
C ALA A 157 16.18 13.48 12.43
N LEU A 158 15.44 12.68 13.21
CA LEU A 158 15.01 12.98 14.57
C LEU A 158 15.58 11.95 15.54
N ASP A 159 15.84 12.36 16.78
CA ASP A 159 16.07 11.43 17.89
C ASP A 159 14.76 10.70 18.21
N ALA A 160 14.78 9.37 18.20
CA ALA A 160 13.58 8.55 18.35
C ALA A 160 12.94 8.65 19.75
N LYS A 161 13.72 8.99 20.79
CA LYS A 161 13.23 9.09 22.16
C LYS A 161 12.54 10.43 22.42
N THR A 162 13.06 11.50 21.83
CA THR A 162 12.66 12.88 22.15
C THR A 162 11.90 13.59 21.03
N GLY A 163 12.02 13.14 19.79
CA GLY A 163 11.49 13.81 18.61
C GLY A 163 12.28 15.07 18.20
N LEU A 164 13.40 15.36 18.86
CA LEU A 164 14.23 16.53 18.54
C LEU A 164 15.07 16.27 17.27
N PRO A 165 15.24 17.27 16.39
CA PRO A 165 16.13 17.15 15.24
C PRO A 165 17.56 16.78 15.63
N CYS A 166 18.15 15.87 14.87
CA CYS A 166 19.54 15.50 15.04
C CYS A 166 20.46 16.60 14.50
N ALA A 167 20.90 17.50 15.38
CA ALA A 167 21.66 18.70 15.00
C ALA A 167 22.89 18.43 14.10
N GLY A 168 23.54 17.26 14.25
CA GLY A 168 24.68 16.85 13.42
C GLY A 168 24.33 16.31 12.03
N PHE A 169 23.04 16.21 11.68
CA PHE A 169 22.58 15.70 10.39
C PHE A 169 22.20 16.85 9.46
N GLY A 170 22.88 16.97 8.32
CA GLY A 170 22.62 18.02 7.32
C GLY A 170 22.70 19.42 7.94
N ASN A 171 21.68 20.22 7.69
CA ASN A 171 21.50 21.53 8.28
C ASN A 171 20.52 21.44 9.46
N GLY A 172 21.01 21.19 10.67
CA GLY A 172 20.18 21.22 11.89
C GLY A 172 19.13 20.10 11.96
N GLY A 173 19.40 18.94 11.36
CA GLY A 173 18.50 17.78 11.34
C GLY A 173 17.84 17.51 9.99
N GLU A 174 18.10 18.31 8.96
CA GLU A 174 17.49 18.12 7.65
C GLU A 174 18.46 18.29 6.47
N VAL A 175 18.16 17.59 5.38
CA VAL A 175 18.79 17.73 4.07
C VAL A 175 17.70 18.03 3.05
N LYS A 176 17.79 19.16 2.35
CA LYS A 176 16.93 19.45 1.21
C LYS A 176 17.53 18.86 -0.05
N LEU A 177 16.76 18.06 -0.80
CA LEU A 177 17.26 17.41 -2.00
C LEU A 177 17.29 18.40 -3.17
N ASP A 178 18.38 18.38 -3.94
CA ASP A 178 18.46 19.04 -5.24
C ASP A 178 17.89 18.10 -6.33
N ILE A 179 16.90 18.58 -7.06
CA ILE A 179 16.20 17.84 -8.11
C ILE A 179 16.92 17.96 -9.46
N GLY A 180 17.81 18.93 -9.64
CA GLY A 180 18.60 19.11 -10.86
C GLY A 180 17.81 19.65 -12.06
N ILE A 181 16.54 20.02 -11.87
CA ILE A 181 15.68 20.68 -12.87
C ILE A 181 14.65 21.56 -12.17
N ALA A 182 14.21 22.62 -12.84
CA ALA A 182 13.09 23.43 -12.38
C ALA A 182 11.79 22.61 -12.40
N LEU A 183 11.09 22.60 -11.27
CA LEU A 183 9.75 22.02 -11.16
C LEU A 183 8.72 23.02 -11.73
N GLU A 184 7.66 22.52 -12.37
CA GLU A 184 6.55 23.35 -12.83
C GLU A 184 5.75 23.98 -11.67
N TRP A 185 5.67 23.26 -10.55
CA TRP A 185 5.17 23.75 -9.28
C TRP A 185 5.81 22.95 -8.15
N PRO A 186 5.81 23.43 -6.90
CA PRO A 186 6.51 22.78 -5.80
C PRO A 186 6.12 21.31 -5.56
N GLY A 187 4.84 20.99 -5.75
CA GLY A 187 4.30 19.65 -5.53
C GLY A 187 4.44 18.67 -6.71
N GLU A 188 5.19 19.03 -7.76
CA GLU A 188 5.50 18.10 -8.85
C GLU A 188 6.35 16.92 -8.39
N PHE A 189 7.17 17.13 -7.35
CA PHE A 189 8.07 16.15 -6.78
C PHE A 189 7.86 16.08 -5.27
N GLN A 190 7.82 14.88 -4.71
CA GLN A 190 7.71 14.68 -3.26
C GLN A 190 8.31 13.34 -2.82
N ILE A 191 8.51 13.16 -1.51
CA ILE A 191 8.89 11.86 -0.93
C ILE A 191 7.72 11.34 -0.11
N THR A 192 7.18 10.19 -0.50
CA THR A 192 5.93 9.65 0.07
C THR A 192 6.14 8.42 0.95
N SER A 193 7.19 7.64 0.68
CA SER A 193 7.55 6.44 1.40
C SER A 193 8.69 6.68 2.40
N PRO A 194 8.76 5.87 3.48
CA PRO A 194 9.92 5.89 4.38
C PRO A 194 11.23 5.61 3.61
N PRO A 195 12.33 6.31 3.93
CA PRO A 195 13.66 5.98 3.42
C PRO A 195 14.08 4.54 3.76
N ALA A 196 15.00 3.95 3.01
CA ALA A 196 15.69 2.73 3.46
C ALA A 196 16.93 3.12 4.26
N VAL A 197 17.33 2.31 5.25
CA VAL A 197 18.57 2.56 5.99
C VAL A 197 19.26 1.25 6.33
N GLY A 198 20.58 1.23 6.19
CA GLY A 198 21.42 0.10 6.57
C GLY A 198 22.89 0.46 6.46
N ARG A 199 23.72 -0.15 7.31
CA ARG A 199 25.19 0.04 7.31
C ARG A 199 25.60 1.53 7.32
N GLY A 200 24.88 2.36 8.08
CA GLY A 200 25.16 3.79 8.20
C GLY A 200 24.80 4.64 6.96
N VAL A 201 24.04 4.11 6.01
CA VAL A 201 23.58 4.83 4.82
C VAL A 201 22.06 4.86 4.76
N VAL A 202 21.51 6.05 4.55
CA VAL A 202 20.07 6.28 4.33
C VAL A 202 19.82 6.56 2.84
N VAL A 203 18.93 5.79 2.23
CA VAL A 203 18.59 5.81 0.79
C VAL A 203 17.18 6.36 0.62
N VAL A 204 17.03 7.31 -0.29
CA VAL A 204 15.79 8.07 -0.51
C VAL A 204 15.38 7.97 -1.97
N GLY A 205 14.14 7.53 -2.20
CA GLY A 205 13.47 7.56 -3.49
C GLY A 205 12.59 8.81 -3.65
N SER A 206 11.59 8.75 -4.53
CA SER A 206 10.68 9.86 -4.79
C SER A 206 9.37 9.42 -5.44
N ALA A 207 8.36 10.27 -5.34
CA ALA A 207 7.17 10.23 -6.18
C ALA A 207 7.13 11.52 -7.02
N ILE A 208 6.86 11.37 -8.32
CA ILE A 208 6.87 12.44 -9.31
C ILE A 208 5.46 12.54 -9.92
N SER A 209 5.07 13.70 -10.43
CA SER A 209 3.74 13.87 -10.99
C SER A 209 3.56 13.13 -12.31
N ASP A 210 2.75 12.08 -12.26
CA ASP A 210 2.37 11.27 -13.41
C ASP A 210 1.70 12.07 -14.53
N ASN A 211 2.02 11.67 -15.76
CA ASN A 211 1.35 12.09 -16.99
C ASN A 211 1.29 13.61 -17.25
N ARG A 212 2.23 14.39 -16.71
CA ARG A 212 2.30 15.86 -16.92
C ARG A 212 3.06 16.25 -18.18
N ARG A 213 4.29 15.75 -18.34
CA ARG A 213 5.18 16.05 -19.47
C ARG A 213 6.13 14.88 -19.75
N VAL A 214 6.65 14.82 -20.97
CA VAL A 214 7.64 13.80 -21.38
C VAL A 214 8.97 14.02 -20.66
N ASP A 215 9.45 15.26 -20.57
CA ASP A 215 10.68 15.72 -19.92
C ASP A 215 10.50 15.96 -18.41
N ALA A 216 9.80 15.03 -17.74
CA ALA A 216 9.57 15.10 -16.30
C ALA A 216 10.88 15.00 -15.50
N PRO A 217 10.89 15.36 -14.20
CA PRO A 217 12.06 15.16 -13.36
C PRO A 217 12.54 13.70 -13.38
N SER A 218 13.85 13.51 -13.22
CA SER A 218 14.44 12.18 -13.12
C SER A 218 14.09 11.52 -11.77
N GLY A 219 13.95 10.20 -11.80
CA GLY A 219 13.76 9.33 -10.65
C GLY A 219 15.03 8.98 -9.88
N VAL A 220 16.12 9.75 -10.03
CA VAL A 220 17.39 9.55 -9.32
C VAL A 220 17.17 9.22 -7.84
N VAL A 221 17.69 8.07 -7.42
CA VAL A 221 17.74 7.63 -6.02
C VAL A 221 18.99 8.22 -5.39
N ARG A 222 18.87 8.74 -4.17
CA ARG A 222 19.96 9.44 -3.47
C ARG A 222 20.27 8.77 -2.14
N ALA A 223 21.55 8.70 -1.80
CA ALA A 223 21.99 8.16 -0.52
C ALA A 223 22.84 9.15 0.26
N PHE A 224 22.63 9.14 1.57
CA PHE A 224 23.29 10.02 2.52
C PHE A 224 23.87 9.20 3.67
N ASP A 225 24.92 9.73 4.27
CA ASP A 225 25.44 9.23 5.53
C ASP A 225 24.38 9.39 6.63
N ALA A 226 24.00 8.30 7.29
CA ALA A 226 22.91 8.29 8.28
C ALA A 226 23.22 9.17 9.50
N ARG A 227 24.50 9.43 9.79
CA ARG A 227 24.93 10.23 10.94
C ARG A 227 24.95 11.71 10.61
N THR A 228 25.51 12.05 9.46
CA THR A 228 25.88 13.42 9.09
C THR A 228 25.01 14.05 8.00
N GLY A 229 24.21 13.27 7.27
CA GLY A 229 23.42 13.75 6.14
C GLY A 229 24.26 14.12 4.91
N ARG A 230 25.57 13.83 4.90
CA ARG A 230 26.43 14.07 3.74
C ARG A 230 26.05 13.13 2.60
N ALA A 231 25.94 13.66 1.39
CA ALA A 231 25.70 12.87 0.19
C ALA A 231 26.80 11.81 0.01
N ARG A 232 26.39 10.59 -0.37
CA ARG A 232 27.28 9.44 -0.58
C ARG A 232 27.32 9.05 -2.05
N TRP A 233 26.16 8.78 -2.62
CA TRP A 233 26.01 8.38 -4.02
C TRP A 233 24.60 8.72 -4.52
N SER A 234 24.45 8.70 -5.84
CA SER A 234 23.18 8.80 -6.55
C SER A 234 23.12 7.73 -7.64
N PHE A 235 21.94 7.18 -7.90
CA PHE A 235 21.69 6.20 -8.95
C PHE A 235 20.58 6.72 -9.87
N GLU A 236 20.87 6.84 -11.16
CA GLU A 236 19.91 7.18 -12.22
C GLU A 236 19.30 5.88 -12.77
N PRO A 237 18.04 5.55 -12.47
CA PRO A 237 17.45 4.28 -12.89
C PRO A 237 17.18 4.22 -14.39
N LEU A 238 16.95 5.35 -15.06
CA LEU A 238 16.64 5.38 -16.49
C LEU A 238 17.86 5.80 -17.30
N LYS A 239 18.31 4.96 -18.23
CA LYS A 239 19.34 5.37 -19.21
C LYS A 239 18.72 6.37 -20.20
N ARG A 240 19.18 7.63 -20.17
CA ARG A 240 18.57 8.74 -20.94
C ARG A 240 19.24 9.03 -22.28
N ASP A 241 20.26 8.26 -22.65
CA ASP A 241 21.00 8.48 -23.91
C ASP A 241 20.09 8.29 -25.13
N GLY A 242 19.86 9.37 -25.86
CA GLY A 242 19.03 9.36 -27.08
C GLY A 242 17.53 9.30 -26.85
N ILE A 243 17.03 9.49 -25.62
CA ILE A 243 15.59 9.53 -25.31
C ILE A 243 15.20 10.80 -24.57
N GLU A 244 13.92 11.16 -24.66
CA GLU A 244 13.32 12.29 -23.93
C GLU A 244 12.27 11.75 -22.95
N ALA A 245 12.73 11.44 -21.73
CA ALA A 245 11.90 10.93 -20.64
C ALA A 245 12.49 11.29 -19.27
N GLY A 246 11.67 11.23 -18.23
CA GLY A 246 12.01 11.28 -16.81
C GLY A 246 11.43 10.06 -16.07
N HIS A 247 11.14 10.23 -14.77
CA HIS A 247 10.64 9.19 -13.87
C HIS A 247 11.61 8.00 -13.72
N ALA A 248 11.11 6.76 -13.75
CA ALA A 248 11.75 5.56 -13.20
C ALA A 248 12.11 5.70 -11.70
N ASN A 249 11.36 6.54 -10.97
CA ASN A 249 11.55 6.83 -9.56
C ASN A 249 11.19 5.66 -8.65
N VAL A 250 11.66 5.71 -7.40
CA VAL A 250 11.31 4.72 -6.36
C VAL A 250 10.33 5.35 -5.39
N TRP A 251 9.03 5.25 -5.70
CA TRP A 251 7.97 5.79 -4.83
C TRP A 251 7.48 4.78 -3.81
N ALA A 252 7.64 3.49 -4.09
CA ALA A 252 7.33 2.39 -3.19
C ALA A 252 8.42 2.22 -2.11
N PRO A 253 8.09 1.63 -0.95
CA PRO A 253 9.09 1.34 0.08
C PRO A 253 10.16 0.36 -0.42
N MET A 254 11.41 0.57 -0.01
CA MET A 254 12.57 -0.27 -0.34
C MET A 254 12.81 -1.32 0.74
N SER A 255 13.62 -2.34 0.46
CA SER A 255 14.11 -3.31 1.48
C SER A 255 15.62 -3.35 1.53
N VAL A 256 16.17 -3.80 2.67
CA VAL A 256 17.61 -3.79 2.95
C VAL A 256 18.05 -5.16 3.49
N ASP A 257 19.09 -5.72 2.87
CA ASP A 257 19.87 -6.83 3.44
C ASP A 257 21.21 -6.26 3.93
N ALA A 258 21.23 -5.81 5.19
CA ALA A 258 22.42 -5.21 5.78
C ALA A 258 23.58 -6.20 5.91
N ALA A 259 23.30 -7.51 6.04
CA ALA A 259 24.34 -8.53 6.12
C ALA A 259 25.10 -8.67 4.80
N ARG A 260 24.40 -8.51 3.65
CA ARG A 260 25.01 -8.54 2.31
C ARG A 260 25.41 -7.17 1.76
N GLY A 261 25.06 -6.09 2.48
CA GLY A 261 25.25 -4.73 1.98
C GLY A 261 24.43 -4.43 0.73
N LEU A 262 23.19 -4.92 0.66
CA LEU A 262 22.30 -4.71 -0.48
C LEU A 262 21.08 -3.88 -0.08
N VAL A 263 20.68 -2.98 -0.98
CA VAL A 263 19.38 -2.30 -0.97
C VAL A 263 18.62 -2.65 -2.24
N PHE A 264 17.33 -2.95 -2.11
CA PHE A 264 16.46 -3.35 -3.21
C PHE A 264 15.45 -2.24 -3.52
N LEU A 265 15.48 -1.80 -4.77
CA LEU A 265 14.70 -0.69 -5.28
C LEU A 265 13.62 -1.22 -6.24
N PRO A 266 12.33 -0.99 -5.94
CA PRO A 266 11.25 -1.17 -6.91
C PRO A 266 11.11 0.10 -7.77
N THR A 267 11.61 0.08 -9.01
CA THR A 267 11.59 1.28 -9.87
C THR A 267 10.27 1.44 -10.62
N SER A 268 9.87 2.70 -10.83
CA SER A 268 8.61 3.04 -11.49
C SER A 268 8.68 2.91 -13.02
N SER A 269 7.57 3.20 -13.70
CA SER A 269 7.51 3.49 -15.14
C SER A 269 8.30 4.77 -15.49
N PRO A 270 8.82 4.89 -16.73
CA PRO A 270 9.29 6.15 -17.27
C PRO A 270 8.12 7.07 -17.69
N SER A 271 8.34 8.38 -17.72
CA SER A 271 7.31 9.32 -18.15
C SER A 271 7.13 9.38 -19.67
N PRO A 272 5.92 9.68 -20.15
CA PRO A 272 4.64 9.54 -19.45
C PRO A 272 4.18 8.07 -19.46
N ASP A 273 3.24 7.70 -18.59
CA ASP A 273 2.94 6.29 -18.34
C ASP A 273 2.13 5.61 -19.45
N PHE A 274 1.47 6.37 -20.33
CA PHE A 274 0.52 5.83 -21.32
C PHE A 274 0.90 6.09 -22.77
N TRP A 275 2.12 6.58 -23.01
CA TRP A 275 2.71 6.73 -24.35
C TRP A 275 4.24 6.83 -24.25
N GLY A 276 4.95 6.01 -25.03
CA GLY A 276 6.39 5.79 -24.96
C GLY A 276 7.19 6.22 -26.19
N GLY A 277 6.58 6.87 -27.19
CA GLY A 277 7.25 7.16 -28.47
C GLY A 277 8.47 8.10 -28.41
N LYS A 278 8.73 8.77 -27.28
CA LYS A 278 9.97 9.54 -27.02
C LYS A 278 11.07 8.76 -26.28
N ARG A 279 10.78 7.51 -25.93
CA ARG A 279 11.63 6.60 -25.16
C ARG A 279 11.61 5.19 -25.75
N PRO A 280 12.02 5.01 -27.02
CA PRO A 280 12.03 3.68 -27.64
C PRO A 280 12.90 2.68 -26.86
N GLY A 281 12.58 1.40 -27.01
CA GLY A 281 13.28 0.29 -26.35
C GLY A 281 12.75 0.00 -24.94
N ASN A 282 13.37 -0.96 -24.26
CA ASN A 282 12.86 -1.53 -23.01
C ASN A 282 12.88 -0.58 -21.81
N ASN A 283 13.57 0.57 -21.91
CA ASN A 283 13.71 1.55 -20.83
C ASN A 283 14.38 0.99 -19.56
N GLU A 284 15.40 0.15 -19.71
CA GLU A 284 16.18 -0.34 -18.57
C GLU A 284 16.81 0.82 -17.77
N HIS A 285 16.75 0.87 -16.45
CA HIS A 285 16.22 -0.08 -15.45
C HIS A 285 14.89 0.38 -14.81
N ALA A 286 13.97 0.96 -15.59
CA ALA A 286 12.60 1.21 -15.16
C ALA A 286 11.80 -0.11 -15.00
N ASN A 287 10.69 -0.08 -14.27
CA ASN A 287 9.83 -1.24 -14.00
C ASN A 287 10.62 -2.48 -13.54
N SER A 288 11.62 -2.29 -12.68
CA SER A 288 12.60 -3.31 -12.33
C SER A 288 12.81 -3.42 -10.83
N VAL A 289 13.10 -4.64 -10.37
CA VAL A 289 13.75 -4.84 -9.08
C VAL A 289 15.23 -4.59 -9.30
N VAL A 290 15.77 -3.54 -8.68
CA VAL A 290 17.19 -3.18 -8.78
C VAL A 290 17.87 -3.41 -7.43
N ALA A 291 18.94 -4.18 -7.40
CA ALA A 291 19.78 -4.35 -6.22
C ALA A 291 21.06 -3.53 -6.35
N LEU A 292 21.32 -2.65 -5.38
CA LEU A 292 22.54 -1.87 -5.30
C LEU A 292 23.35 -2.24 -4.07
N ARG A 293 24.67 -2.08 -4.14
CA ARG A 293 25.54 -2.04 -2.95
C ARG A 293 25.20 -0.79 -2.15
N ILE A 294 24.67 -0.96 -0.93
CA ILE A 294 24.09 0.17 -0.18
C ILE A 294 25.13 1.25 0.17
N GLU A 295 26.40 0.91 0.33
CA GLU A 295 27.44 1.88 0.67
C GLU A 295 27.98 2.69 -0.51
N THR A 296 27.92 2.14 -1.72
CA THR A 296 28.57 2.71 -2.91
C THR A 296 27.59 3.12 -4.01
N GLY A 297 26.37 2.57 -4.02
CA GLY A 297 25.40 2.75 -5.09
C GLY A 297 25.69 1.92 -6.34
N GLU A 298 26.69 1.05 -6.30
CA GLU A 298 27.05 0.19 -7.43
C GLU A 298 25.93 -0.81 -7.72
N LEU A 299 25.58 -0.95 -9.00
CA LEU A 299 24.59 -1.92 -9.47
C LEU A 299 25.11 -3.34 -9.26
N ALA A 300 24.44 -4.11 -8.41
CA ALA A 300 24.70 -5.54 -8.26
C ALA A 300 23.97 -6.34 -9.34
N TRP A 301 22.67 -6.09 -9.51
CA TRP A 301 21.84 -6.67 -10.56
C TRP A 301 20.52 -5.90 -10.71
N ALA A 302 19.84 -6.11 -11.83
CA ALA A 302 18.48 -5.64 -12.05
C ALA A 302 17.65 -6.72 -12.77
N PHE A 303 16.38 -6.83 -12.44
CA PHE A 303 15.41 -7.69 -13.12
C PHE A 303 14.17 -6.87 -13.50
N GLN A 304 13.93 -6.73 -14.81
CA GLN A 304 12.81 -5.95 -15.34
C GLN A 304 11.55 -6.81 -15.45
N THR A 305 10.42 -6.32 -14.91
CA THR A 305 9.13 -7.04 -14.92
C THR A 305 8.19 -6.57 -16.02
N VAL A 306 8.46 -5.40 -16.63
CA VAL A 306 7.72 -4.87 -17.78
C VAL A 306 8.69 -4.20 -18.73
N HIS A 307 8.69 -4.62 -19.99
CA HIS A 307 9.43 -3.99 -21.07
C HIS A 307 8.61 -2.86 -21.67
N HIS A 308 9.21 -1.68 -21.82
CA HIS A 308 8.58 -0.53 -22.50
C HIS A 308 7.15 -0.24 -21.98
N ASP A 309 7.04 0.08 -20.69
CA ASP A 309 5.74 0.24 -20.03
C ASP A 309 4.94 1.40 -20.62
N VAL A 310 3.68 1.12 -21.01
CA VAL A 310 2.67 2.11 -21.42
C VAL A 310 1.34 1.89 -20.69
N TRP A 311 1.40 1.29 -19.49
CA TRP A 311 0.22 0.85 -18.72
C TRP A 311 0.23 1.30 -17.26
N ASP A 312 1.23 2.09 -16.80
CA ASP A 312 1.41 2.42 -15.38
C ASP A 312 1.47 1.14 -14.51
N TYR A 313 2.26 0.18 -15.01
CA TYR A 313 2.38 -1.18 -14.52
C TYR A 313 3.69 -1.39 -13.76
N ASP A 314 4.05 -0.35 -13.03
CA ASP A 314 5.26 -0.24 -12.26
C ASP A 314 5.27 -1.05 -10.95
N LEU A 315 6.46 -1.16 -10.35
CA LEU A 315 6.65 -1.88 -9.11
C LEU A 315 6.23 -1.02 -7.91
N ALA A 316 4.96 -1.15 -7.56
CA ALA A 316 4.40 -0.49 -6.39
C ALA A 316 4.72 -1.22 -5.08
N ALA A 317 4.98 -2.53 -5.08
CA ALA A 317 5.18 -3.29 -3.86
C ALA A 317 6.65 -3.24 -3.38
N GLN A 318 6.85 -3.13 -2.06
CA GLN A 318 8.16 -3.35 -1.44
C GLN A 318 8.67 -4.76 -1.78
N PRO A 319 9.91 -4.92 -2.30
CA PRO A 319 10.52 -6.22 -2.50
C PRO A 319 10.67 -6.96 -1.16
N THR A 320 10.05 -8.13 -1.02
CA THR A 320 10.05 -8.89 0.24
C THR A 320 11.24 -9.85 0.28
N LEU A 321 12.13 -9.69 1.26
CA LEU A 321 13.27 -10.57 1.47
C LEU A 321 12.85 -11.78 2.30
N ALA A 322 13.01 -12.97 1.75
CA ALA A 322 12.59 -14.20 2.39
C ALA A 322 13.63 -15.32 2.23
N ARG A 323 13.53 -16.32 3.09
CA ARG A 323 14.17 -17.61 2.87
C ARG A 323 13.10 -18.64 2.51
N LEU A 324 13.28 -19.26 1.35
CA LEU A 324 12.26 -20.06 0.69
C LEU A 324 12.79 -21.46 0.37
N ASP A 325 11.99 -22.48 0.63
CA ASP A 325 12.23 -23.82 0.10
C ASP A 325 11.83 -23.87 -1.39
N ALA A 326 12.81 -23.87 -2.28
CA ALA A 326 12.57 -23.89 -3.73
C ALA A 326 12.39 -25.32 -4.30
N GLY A 327 12.36 -26.34 -3.45
CA GLY A 327 12.29 -27.75 -3.82
C GLY A 327 13.65 -28.44 -3.96
N ASP A 328 14.70 -27.68 -4.23
CA ASP A 328 16.09 -28.15 -4.24
C ASP A 328 16.91 -27.69 -3.03
N GLY A 329 16.26 -27.03 -2.08
CA GLY A 329 16.85 -26.53 -0.85
C GLY A 329 16.34 -25.15 -0.47
N GLN A 330 16.84 -24.67 0.67
CA GLN A 330 16.54 -23.33 1.16
C GLN A 330 17.37 -22.28 0.42
N ARG A 331 16.70 -21.31 -0.18
CA ARG A 331 17.31 -20.20 -0.93
C ARG A 331 16.94 -18.86 -0.30
N ASP A 332 17.89 -17.92 -0.29
CA ASP A 332 17.58 -16.53 0.04
C ASP A 332 17.06 -15.83 -1.22
N VAL A 333 15.84 -15.31 -1.13
CA VAL A 333 15.10 -14.77 -2.28
C VAL A 333 14.63 -13.34 -2.05
N VAL A 334 14.30 -12.68 -3.16
CA VAL A 334 13.49 -11.47 -3.23
C VAL A 334 12.17 -11.85 -3.90
N ILE A 335 11.06 -11.60 -3.22
CA ILE A 335 9.71 -11.81 -3.74
C ILE A 335 9.16 -10.45 -4.17
N GLN A 336 8.83 -10.30 -5.45
CA GLN A 336 8.27 -9.09 -6.03
C GLN A 336 6.88 -9.36 -6.61
N PRO A 337 5.81 -9.06 -5.83
CA PRO A 337 4.47 -8.93 -6.37
C PRO A 337 4.33 -7.66 -7.23
N THR A 338 3.42 -7.68 -8.21
CA THR A 338 3.27 -6.59 -9.18
C THR A 338 1.82 -6.14 -9.37
N LYS A 339 1.60 -4.99 -10.03
CA LYS A 339 0.27 -4.44 -10.36
C LYS A 339 -0.53 -5.34 -11.32
N GLN A 340 0.15 -6.07 -12.20
CA GLN A 340 -0.49 -7.11 -13.04
C GLN A 340 -0.91 -8.31 -12.19
N GLY A 341 -0.45 -8.44 -10.95
CA GLY A 341 -0.70 -9.58 -10.09
C GLY A 341 0.19 -10.79 -10.39
N PHE A 342 1.32 -10.59 -11.05
CA PHE A 342 2.39 -11.57 -11.05
C PHE A 342 3.17 -11.52 -9.74
N VAL A 343 3.88 -12.62 -9.46
CA VAL A 343 4.85 -12.70 -8.36
C VAL A 343 6.15 -13.26 -8.95
N PHE A 344 7.16 -12.40 -9.03
CA PHE A 344 8.50 -12.81 -9.42
C PHE A 344 9.27 -13.20 -8.16
N VAL A 345 9.93 -14.36 -8.19
CA VAL A 345 10.78 -14.83 -7.10
C VAL A 345 12.19 -14.96 -7.65
N LEU A 346 13.08 -14.10 -7.15
CA LEU A 346 14.43 -13.93 -7.64
C LEU A 346 15.43 -14.36 -6.57
N ASP A 347 16.54 -14.97 -6.99
CA ASP A 347 17.69 -15.19 -6.13
C ASP A 347 18.21 -13.85 -5.60
N ARG A 348 18.41 -13.75 -4.29
CA ARG A 348 18.71 -12.46 -3.64
C ARG A 348 20.05 -11.86 -4.06
N GLU A 349 21.03 -12.70 -4.36
CA GLU A 349 22.39 -12.25 -4.67
C GLU A 349 22.58 -11.96 -6.16
N THR A 350 21.90 -12.72 -7.02
CA THR A 350 22.14 -12.67 -8.47
C THR A 350 21.00 -12.07 -9.28
N GLY A 351 19.80 -11.92 -8.70
CA GLY A 351 18.61 -11.44 -9.42
C GLY A 351 18.02 -12.43 -10.42
N LYS A 352 18.60 -13.63 -10.55
CA LYS A 352 18.10 -14.66 -11.46
C LYS A 352 16.78 -15.23 -10.93
N PRO A 353 15.79 -15.48 -11.79
CA PRO A 353 14.57 -16.17 -11.37
C PRO A 353 14.87 -17.52 -10.72
N VAL A 354 14.22 -17.80 -9.58
CA VAL A 354 14.29 -19.10 -8.90
C VAL A 354 13.62 -20.19 -9.73
N TRP A 355 12.52 -19.83 -10.39
CA TRP A 355 11.81 -20.66 -11.36
C TRP A 355 11.73 -19.94 -12.72
N PRO A 356 11.46 -20.67 -13.81
CA PRO A 356 11.45 -20.08 -15.15
C PRO A 356 10.50 -18.88 -15.26
N VAL A 357 10.96 -17.88 -16.00
CA VAL A 357 10.17 -16.75 -16.48
C VAL A 357 10.24 -16.81 -18.00
N GLU A 358 9.08 -16.82 -18.66
CA GLU A 358 8.98 -16.94 -20.11
C GLU A 358 8.66 -15.59 -20.74
N GLU A 359 9.37 -15.25 -21.80
CA GLU A 359 8.96 -14.17 -22.70
C GLU A 359 7.76 -14.63 -23.54
N ARG A 360 6.62 -13.97 -23.39
CA ARG A 360 5.40 -14.28 -24.15
C ARG A 360 4.98 -13.09 -25.00
N ALA A 361 4.48 -13.37 -26.20
CA ALA A 361 3.92 -12.36 -27.08
C ALA A 361 2.73 -11.66 -26.41
N VAL A 362 2.66 -10.34 -26.56
CA VAL A 362 1.60 -9.50 -25.99
C VAL A 362 0.96 -8.63 -27.08
N PRO A 363 -0.25 -8.07 -26.85
CA PRO A 363 -0.91 -7.22 -27.83
C PRO A 363 -0.03 -6.10 -28.39
N GLN A 364 -0.12 -5.89 -29.69
CA GLN A 364 0.65 -4.89 -30.44
C GLN A 364 -0.27 -3.80 -31.02
N GLY A 365 0.28 -2.90 -31.84
CA GLY A 365 -0.48 -1.82 -32.48
C GLY A 365 -0.76 -0.67 -31.53
N GLY A 366 0.32 -0.02 -31.07
CA GLY A 366 0.24 1.18 -30.24
C GLY A 366 -0.27 2.41 -30.99
N ALA A 367 -0.42 3.52 -30.27
CA ALA A 367 -0.78 4.80 -30.87
C ALA A 367 0.33 5.32 -31.81
N GLU A 368 0.05 6.41 -32.53
CA GLU A 368 1.04 7.02 -33.43
C GLU A 368 2.35 7.33 -32.70
N GLY A 369 3.47 6.98 -33.34
CA GLY A 369 4.81 7.15 -32.80
C GLY A 369 5.22 6.12 -31.74
N GLU A 370 4.35 5.15 -31.41
CA GLU A 370 4.63 4.14 -30.39
C GLU A 370 5.43 2.95 -30.93
N ALA A 371 6.37 2.44 -30.13
CA ALA A 371 7.17 1.26 -30.43
C ALA A 371 7.15 0.29 -29.24
N LEU A 372 6.09 -0.52 -29.17
CA LEU A 372 5.86 -1.48 -28.08
C LEU A 372 6.88 -2.62 -28.06
N SER A 373 7.11 -3.19 -26.88
CA SER A 373 7.82 -4.46 -26.77
C SER A 373 6.99 -5.60 -27.35
N PRO A 374 7.58 -6.50 -28.17
CA PRO A 374 6.86 -7.64 -28.74
C PRO A 374 6.50 -8.70 -27.69
N THR A 375 7.28 -8.78 -26.60
CA THR A 375 7.10 -9.75 -25.52
C THR A 375 7.15 -9.10 -24.15
N GLN A 376 6.63 -9.82 -23.15
CA GLN A 376 6.74 -9.49 -21.73
C GLN A 376 7.12 -10.74 -20.93
N PRO A 377 7.72 -10.57 -19.74
CA PRO A 377 8.08 -11.68 -18.86
C PRO A 377 6.88 -12.21 -18.07
N PHE A 378 6.67 -13.53 -18.10
CA PHE A 378 5.62 -14.23 -17.34
C PHE A 378 6.24 -15.30 -16.42
N PRO A 379 6.10 -15.19 -15.08
CA PRO A 379 6.53 -16.26 -14.18
C PRO A 379 5.66 -17.50 -14.40
N THR A 380 6.29 -18.68 -14.40
CA THR A 380 5.59 -19.95 -14.70
C THR A 380 5.17 -20.75 -13.48
N HIS A 381 5.82 -20.52 -12.33
CA HIS A 381 5.59 -21.30 -11.12
C HIS A 381 4.47 -20.74 -10.23
N VAL A 382 4.49 -19.43 -9.96
CA VAL A 382 3.46 -18.80 -9.11
C VAL A 382 2.29 -18.35 -9.98
N PRO A 383 1.05 -18.82 -9.72
CA PRO A 383 -0.13 -18.39 -10.47
C PRO A 383 -0.37 -16.89 -10.29
N ALA A 384 -0.94 -16.24 -11.30
CA ALA A 384 -1.37 -14.86 -11.18
C ALA A 384 -2.37 -14.68 -10.03
N LEU A 385 -2.14 -13.67 -9.19
CA LEU A 385 -2.93 -13.37 -8.01
C LEU A 385 -4.31 -12.82 -8.36
N ILE A 386 -4.50 -12.33 -9.59
CA ILE A 386 -5.75 -11.80 -10.13
C ILE A 386 -5.93 -12.32 -11.55
N SER A 387 -7.18 -12.33 -12.05
CA SER A 387 -7.45 -12.64 -13.46
C SER A 387 -6.69 -11.66 -14.36
N GLN A 388 -6.13 -12.18 -15.46
CA GLN A 388 -5.43 -11.39 -16.50
C GLN A 388 -6.34 -11.10 -17.71
N THR A 389 -7.62 -11.40 -17.57
CA THR A 389 -8.64 -11.22 -18.61
C THR A 389 -9.88 -10.57 -18.02
N ILE A 390 -10.51 -9.72 -18.83
CA ILE A 390 -11.82 -9.13 -18.57
C ILE A 390 -12.58 -9.09 -19.90
N SER A 391 -13.91 -9.26 -19.86
CA SER A 391 -14.77 -9.28 -21.04
C SER A 391 -16.11 -8.61 -20.76
N THR A 392 -16.93 -8.38 -21.79
CA THR A 392 -18.30 -7.86 -21.62
C THR A 392 -19.16 -8.74 -20.71
N ASP A 393 -18.87 -10.04 -20.62
CA ASP A 393 -19.58 -10.96 -19.73
C ASP A 393 -19.28 -10.69 -18.25
N ASP A 394 -18.18 -9.98 -17.95
CA ASP A 394 -17.81 -9.55 -16.61
C ASP A 394 -18.46 -8.23 -16.21
N ALA A 395 -19.20 -7.57 -17.11
CA ALA A 395 -19.87 -6.31 -16.80
C ALA A 395 -20.97 -6.50 -15.74
N LEU A 396 -21.08 -5.54 -14.81
CA LEU A 396 -22.12 -5.50 -13.80
C LEU A 396 -23.47 -5.17 -14.45
N SER A 397 -24.46 -6.03 -14.24
CA SER A 397 -25.83 -5.84 -14.73
C SER A 397 -26.82 -6.11 -13.59
N LEU A 398 -27.43 -5.04 -13.05
CA LEU A 398 -28.39 -5.16 -11.93
C LEU A 398 -29.79 -5.57 -12.39
N LEU A 399 -30.12 -5.34 -13.66
CA LEU A 399 -31.40 -5.67 -14.28
C LEU A 399 -31.15 -6.33 -15.65
N PRO A 400 -30.65 -7.58 -15.68
CA PRO A 400 -30.23 -8.24 -16.93
C PRO A 400 -31.34 -8.39 -17.98
N ALA A 401 -32.61 -8.28 -17.57
CA ALA A 401 -33.77 -8.29 -18.46
C ALA A 401 -34.00 -6.98 -19.25
N LEU A 402 -33.39 -5.86 -18.82
CA LEU A 402 -33.40 -4.59 -19.53
C LEU A 402 -32.08 -4.49 -20.32
N ARG A 403 -32.16 -4.64 -21.65
CA ARG A 403 -31.01 -4.67 -22.59
C ARG A 403 -29.86 -3.68 -22.24
N ARG A 404 -28.61 -4.10 -22.53
CA ARG A 404 -27.31 -3.37 -22.46
C ARG A 404 -27.23 -2.28 -21.39
N SER A 405 -26.83 -2.70 -20.19
CA SER A 405 -26.48 -1.78 -19.10
C SER A 405 -25.41 -0.75 -19.52
N SER A 406 -25.28 0.35 -18.78
CA SER A 406 -24.22 1.34 -19.05
C SER A 406 -22.82 0.71 -19.00
N CYS A 407 -22.59 -0.26 -18.12
CA CYS A 407 -21.31 -0.95 -18.01
C CYS A 407 -21.05 -1.88 -19.20
N GLU A 408 -22.06 -2.63 -19.66
CA GLU A 408 -21.95 -3.48 -20.85
C GLU A 408 -21.59 -2.67 -22.10
N ARG A 409 -22.16 -1.46 -22.25
CA ARG A 409 -21.80 -0.54 -23.36
C ARG A 409 -20.36 -0.06 -23.26
N GLN A 410 -19.93 0.42 -22.10
CA GLN A 410 -18.56 0.89 -21.92
C GLN A 410 -17.52 -0.22 -22.22
N PHE A 411 -17.81 -1.45 -21.80
CA PHE A 411 -16.95 -2.61 -22.10
C PHE A 411 -16.91 -2.93 -23.60
N ALA A 412 -18.05 -2.85 -24.29
CA ALA A 412 -18.15 -3.20 -25.70
C ALA A 412 -17.52 -2.15 -26.64
N GLU A 413 -17.45 -0.89 -26.21
CA GLU A 413 -16.95 0.22 -27.03
C GLU A 413 -15.43 0.40 -26.94
N ALA A 414 -14.81 -0.01 -25.83
CA ALA A 414 -13.38 0.12 -25.60
C ALA A 414 -12.58 -1.05 -26.18
N ARG A 415 -11.34 -0.76 -26.60
CA ARG A 415 -10.38 -1.76 -27.06
C ARG A 415 -9.98 -2.68 -25.91
N ASN A 416 -9.95 -3.98 -26.18
CA ASN A 416 -9.56 -5.00 -25.20
C ASN A 416 -9.00 -6.24 -25.92
N ASP A 417 -7.68 -6.31 -25.96
CA ASP A 417 -6.91 -7.42 -26.54
C ASP A 417 -6.30 -8.31 -25.43
N GLY A 418 -6.74 -8.13 -24.17
CA GLY A 418 -6.20 -8.81 -22.98
C GLY A 418 -5.17 -8.00 -22.21
N LEU A 419 -4.43 -8.66 -21.32
CA LEU A 419 -3.32 -8.04 -20.57
C LEU A 419 -2.33 -7.39 -21.54
N PHE A 420 -1.86 -6.19 -21.21
CA PHE A 420 -0.99 -5.36 -22.05
C PHE A 420 -1.64 -4.83 -23.34
N THR A 421 -2.98 -4.70 -23.39
CA THR A 421 -3.62 -3.91 -24.45
C THR A 421 -3.11 -2.47 -24.40
N PRO A 422 -2.49 -1.93 -25.47
CA PRO A 422 -1.93 -0.58 -25.41
C PRO A 422 -3.03 0.50 -25.36
N PRO A 423 -2.77 1.66 -24.71
CA PRO A 423 -3.66 2.80 -24.74
C PRO A 423 -3.99 3.26 -26.17
N SER A 424 -5.22 3.72 -26.39
CA SER A 424 -5.70 4.11 -27.73
C SER A 424 -6.63 5.32 -27.69
N VAL A 425 -6.85 5.93 -28.85
CA VAL A 425 -7.81 7.04 -29.02
C VAL A 425 -9.28 6.59 -28.90
N GLN A 426 -9.55 5.31 -29.19
CA GLN A 426 -10.84 4.67 -28.99
C GLN A 426 -11.20 4.56 -27.49
N GLY A 427 -10.18 4.47 -26.63
CA GLY A 427 -10.33 4.03 -25.26
C GLY A 427 -9.94 2.56 -25.14
N THR A 428 -9.23 2.21 -24.07
CA THR A 428 -8.70 0.88 -23.79
C THR A 428 -9.16 0.43 -22.41
N LEU A 429 -9.64 -0.81 -22.31
CA LEU A 429 -9.87 -1.47 -21.03
C LEU A 429 -8.53 -1.93 -20.47
N GLU A 430 -8.20 -1.45 -19.29
CA GLU A 430 -7.01 -1.87 -18.56
C GLU A 430 -7.45 -2.68 -17.33
N PHE A 431 -7.10 -3.97 -17.35
CA PHE A 431 -7.35 -4.90 -16.27
C PHE A 431 -6.18 -5.90 -16.11
N PRO A 432 -5.56 -6.01 -14.93
CA PRO A 432 -5.82 -5.22 -13.71
C PRO A 432 -5.63 -3.71 -13.91
N PHE A 433 -6.41 -2.87 -13.23
CA PHE A 433 -6.19 -1.42 -13.29
C PHE A 433 -4.88 -1.00 -12.61
N THR A 434 -4.45 0.27 -12.73
CA THR A 434 -3.21 0.78 -12.11
C THR A 434 -3.16 0.70 -10.57
N GLY A 435 -4.32 0.57 -9.91
CA GLY A 435 -4.43 0.25 -8.48
C GLY A 435 -4.47 -1.25 -8.16
N GLY A 436 -4.52 -2.10 -9.19
CA GLY A 436 -4.82 -3.53 -9.15
C GLY A 436 -3.61 -4.41 -8.86
N GLY A 437 -3.82 -5.73 -8.86
CA GLY A 437 -2.81 -6.70 -8.43
C GLY A 437 -2.34 -6.37 -7.01
N VAL A 438 -1.02 -6.32 -6.77
CA VAL A 438 -0.47 -5.90 -5.49
C VAL A 438 0.14 -4.51 -5.63
N ASN A 439 -0.32 -3.57 -4.81
CA ASN A 439 0.09 -2.16 -4.84
C ASN A 439 1.06 -1.81 -3.68
N TRP A 440 1.14 -0.52 -3.31
CA TRP A 440 2.07 0.03 -2.32
C TRP A 440 2.07 -0.64 -0.96
N GLY A 441 0.93 -1.23 -0.55
CA GLY A 441 0.82 -1.99 0.67
C GLY A 441 1.72 -3.24 0.73
N SER A 442 2.09 -3.78 -0.43
CA SER A 442 2.84 -5.02 -0.64
C SER A 442 2.17 -6.27 -0.03
N ALA A 443 2.78 -7.43 -0.25
CA ALA A 443 2.35 -8.72 0.29
C ALA A 443 3.05 -9.04 1.62
N ALA A 444 2.47 -9.92 2.43
CA ALA A 444 3.15 -10.50 3.57
C ALA A 444 3.58 -11.93 3.29
N PHE A 445 4.65 -12.37 3.93
CA PHE A 445 5.19 -13.71 3.80
C PHE A 445 5.31 -14.36 5.17
N ASP A 446 4.68 -15.52 5.36
CA ASP A 446 4.87 -16.38 6.53
C ASP A 446 6.10 -17.28 6.29
N PRO A 447 7.25 -17.02 6.94
CA PRO A 447 8.46 -17.80 6.72
C PRO A 447 8.40 -19.20 7.33
N VAL A 448 7.46 -19.48 8.23
CA VAL A 448 7.28 -20.80 8.84
C VAL A 448 6.47 -21.70 7.91
N ARG A 449 5.35 -21.18 7.40
CA ARG A 449 4.44 -21.94 6.54
C ARG A 449 4.76 -21.82 5.04
N GLN A 450 5.66 -20.90 4.67
CA GLN A 450 6.07 -20.62 3.28
C GLN A 450 4.91 -20.10 2.42
N ILE A 451 4.01 -19.34 3.03
CA ILE A 451 2.79 -18.82 2.40
C ILE A 451 2.92 -17.32 2.17
N LEU A 452 2.65 -16.89 0.95
CA LEU A 452 2.44 -15.48 0.60
C LEU A 452 0.97 -15.11 0.77
N TYR A 453 0.71 -13.99 1.42
CA TYR A 453 -0.63 -13.38 1.52
C TYR A 453 -0.62 -12.02 0.85
N ALA A 454 -1.56 -11.77 -0.05
CA ALA A 454 -1.61 -10.52 -0.80
C ALA A 454 -3.05 -10.04 -1.00
N ASN A 455 -3.27 -8.73 -0.81
CA ASN A 455 -4.49 -8.08 -1.23
C ASN A 455 -4.42 -7.75 -2.73
N THR A 456 -5.56 -7.91 -3.42
CA THR A 456 -5.73 -7.55 -4.83
C THR A 456 -6.95 -6.68 -5.06
N GLY A 457 -6.75 -5.57 -5.77
CA GLY A 457 -7.83 -4.70 -6.24
C GLY A 457 -8.38 -5.15 -7.59
N ARG A 458 -9.69 -5.33 -7.70
CA ARG A 458 -10.39 -5.83 -8.89
C ARG A 458 -11.34 -4.77 -9.44
N ALA A 459 -10.76 -3.74 -10.03
CA ALA A 459 -11.46 -2.72 -10.78
C ALA A 459 -10.89 -2.64 -12.21
N VAL A 460 -11.67 -2.06 -13.12
CA VAL A 460 -11.26 -1.84 -14.52
C VAL A 460 -11.03 -0.35 -14.75
N HIS A 461 -9.93 -0.01 -15.41
CA HIS A 461 -9.69 1.33 -15.92
C HIS A 461 -10.14 1.45 -17.37
N LEU A 462 -10.72 2.61 -17.70
CA LEU A 462 -10.85 3.07 -19.07
C LEU A 462 -9.77 4.13 -19.32
N ILE A 463 -8.82 3.83 -20.19
CA ILE A 463 -7.73 4.73 -20.58
C ILE A 463 -7.98 5.22 -22.01
N ARG A 464 -8.04 6.54 -22.20
CA ARG A 464 -8.23 7.14 -23.52
C ARG A 464 -7.13 8.14 -23.83
N LEU A 465 -6.47 7.96 -24.96
CA LEU A 465 -5.59 8.96 -25.54
C LEU A 465 -6.41 10.02 -26.26
N ILE A 466 -6.10 11.28 -26.00
CA ILE A 466 -6.79 12.44 -26.58
C ILE A 466 -5.78 13.12 -27.49
N PRO A 467 -6.01 13.18 -28.82
CA PRO A 467 -5.12 13.86 -29.74
C PRO A 467 -4.77 15.27 -29.27
N ARG A 468 -3.51 15.68 -29.43
CA ARG A 468 -3.02 16.98 -28.90
C ARG A 468 -3.88 18.16 -29.33
N ALA A 469 -4.38 18.15 -30.56
CA ALA A 469 -5.24 19.19 -31.10
C ALA A 469 -6.58 19.32 -30.34
N GLU A 470 -7.09 18.23 -29.76
CA GLU A 470 -8.34 18.18 -28.99
C GLU A 470 -8.11 18.42 -27.50
N ALA A 471 -6.88 18.23 -27.01
CA ALA A 471 -6.55 18.41 -25.60
C ALA A 471 -6.71 19.87 -25.13
N ALA A 472 -6.57 20.85 -26.04
CA ALA A 472 -6.79 22.26 -25.74
C ALA A 472 -8.29 22.52 -25.52
N GLY A 473 -8.69 22.78 -24.28
CA GLY A 473 -10.09 22.98 -23.91
C GLY A 473 -10.85 21.70 -23.54
N PHE A 474 -10.18 20.54 -23.53
CA PHE A 474 -10.77 19.31 -23.03
C PHE A 474 -11.09 19.42 -21.54
N SER A 475 -12.36 19.26 -21.19
CA SER A 475 -12.80 19.17 -19.80
C SER A 475 -13.06 17.70 -19.47
N PRO A 476 -12.24 17.05 -18.63
CA PRO A 476 -12.49 15.67 -18.25
C PRO A 476 -13.83 15.54 -17.53
N PRO A 477 -14.59 14.45 -17.77
CA PRO A 477 -15.79 14.18 -16.99
C PRO A 477 -15.48 14.05 -15.48
N PRO A 478 -16.45 14.26 -14.59
CA PRO A 478 -16.26 14.03 -13.17
C PRO A 478 -15.77 12.60 -12.89
N GLY A 479 -14.75 12.47 -12.04
CA GLY A 479 -14.13 11.18 -11.72
C GLY A 479 -13.08 10.69 -12.72
N HIS A 480 -12.84 11.42 -13.81
CA HIS A 480 -11.75 11.15 -14.73
C HIS A 480 -10.51 11.96 -14.36
N ASP A 481 -9.39 11.27 -14.26
CA ASP A 481 -8.06 11.85 -14.26
C ASP A 481 -7.71 12.37 -15.67
N PHE A 482 -6.90 13.43 -15.74
CA PHE A 482 -6.45 14.03 -17.00
C PHE A 482 -4.96 14.36 -16.94
N GLY A 483 -4.18 13.60 -17.71
CA GLY A 483 -2.76 13.81 -17.90
C GLY A 483 -2.50 14.64 -19.16
N GLN A 484 -1.92 15.83 -19.00
CA GLN A 484 -1.59 16.68 -20.15
C GLN A 484 -0.55 16.05 -21.08
N GLN A 485 0.39 15.26 -20.56
CA GLN A 485 1.50 14.63 -21.28
C GLN A 485 2.19 15.59 -22.28
N ARG A 486 2.51 16.83 -21.87
CA ARG A 486 3.15 17.81 -22.76
C ARG A 486 4.41 17.24 -23.39
N GLY A 487 4.61 17.51 -24.69
CA GLY A 487 5.66 16.91 -25.51
C GLY A 487 5.25 15.62 -26.23
N ALA A 488 4.15 14.97 -25.81
CA ALA A 488 3.55 13.84 -26.52
C ALA A 488 2.44 14.29 -27.50
N PRO A 489 2.18 13.52 -28.58
CA PRO A 489 1.08 13.77 -29.52
C PRO A 489 -0.32 13.56 -28.92
N PHE A 490 -0.40 13.04 -27.69
CA PHE A 490 -1.64 12.78 -26.97
C PHE A 490 -1.60 13.37 -25.56
N ALA A 491 -2.74 13.87 -25.07
CA ALA A 491 -3.07 13.87 -23.65
C ALA A 491 -3.73 12.52 -23.27
N MET A 492 -3.97 12.27 -21.99
CA MET A 492 -4.63 11.05 -21.50
C MET A 492 -5.78 11.39 -20.55
N SER A 493 -6.87 10.64 -20.67
CA SER A 493 -7.90 10.54 -19.64
C SER A 493 -7.96 9.10 -19.10
N ARG A 494 -8.05 8.96 -17.78
CA ARG A 494 -8.13 7.67 -17.07
C ARG A 494 -9.25 7.72 -16.04
N ALA A 495 -10.06 6.68 -15.98
CA ALA A 495 -11.08 6.55 -14.94
C ALA A 495 -11.28 5.10 -14.52
N VAL A 496 -11.55 4.89 -13.23
CA VAL A 496 -12.19 3.67 -12.75
C VAL A 496 -13.60 3.62 -13.35
N MET A 497 -13.91 2.52 -14.01
CA MET A 497 -15.20 2.37 -14.68
C MET A 497 -16.31 2.20 -13.65
N MET A 498 -17.19 3.19 -13.58
CA MET A 498 -18.31 3.23 -12.66
C MET A 498 -19.64 3.22 -13.40
N SER A 499 -20.63 2.53 -12.82
CA SER A 499 -22.02 2.63 -13.23
C SER A 499 -22.62 3.98 -12.81
N PRO A 500 -23.77 4.40 -13.39
CA PRO A 500 -24.48 5.60 -12.95
C PRO A 500 -24.90 5.60 -11.46
N LEU A 501 -24.90 4.43 -10.82
CA LEU A 501 -25.19 4.26 -9.39
C LEU A 501 -23.93 4.33 -8.52
N GLY A 502 -22.76 4.65 -9.07
CA GLY A 502 -21.52 4.72 -8.29
C GLY A 502 -20.99 3.35 -7.83
N LEU A 503 -21.38 2.27 -8.51
CA LEU A 503 -20.82 0.92 -8.32
C LEU A 503 -19.81 0.62 -9.43
N LEU A 504 -18.78 -0.19 -9.16
CA LEU A 504 -17.82 -0.59 -10.19
C LEU A 504 -18.51 -1.33 -11.33
N CYS A 505 -18.01 -1.15 -12.54
CA CYS A 505 -18.62 -1.74 -13.73
C CYS A 505 -18.29 -3.21 -13.97
N ASN A 506 -17.35 -3.81 -13.24
CA ASN A 506 -17.14 -5.25 -13.26
C ASN A 506 -17.90 -5.97 -12.14
N LYS A 507 -18.23 -7.24 -12.36
CA LYS A 507 -18.81 -8.12 -11.34
C LYS A 507 -17.88 -8.27 -10.13
N PRO A 508 -18.43 -8.41 -8.91
CA PRO A 508 -17.64 -8.70 -7.72
C PRO A 508 -17.00 -10.11 -7.78
N PRO A 509 -15.97 -10.39 -6.97
CA PRO A 509 -15.43 -9.52 -5.92
C PRO A 509 -14.59 -8.35 -6.47
N TRP A 510 -14.65 -7.21 -5.77
CA TRP A 510 -13.92 -5.98 -6.08
C TRP A 510 -12.61 -5.83 -5.29
N GLY A 511 -12.47 -6.60 -4.22
CA GLY A 511 -11.26 -6.75 -3.44
C GLY A 511 -11.14 -8.18 -2.93
N GLU A 512 -9.99 -8.80 -3.16
CA GLU A 512 -9.71 -10.16 -2.69
C GLU A 512 -8.38 -10.21 -1.95
N MET A 513 -8.32 -10.99 -0.88
CA MET A 513 -7.08 -11.48 -0.30
C MET A 513 -6.79 -12.88 -0.83
N VAL A 514 -5.56 -13.12 -1.25
CA VAL A 514 -5.11 -14.38 -1.85
C VAL A 514 -3.98 -14.96 -1.00
N ALA A 515 -4.08 -16.23 -0.66
CA ALA A 515 -3.00 -16.99 -0.04
C ALA A 515 -2.39 -17.97 -1.04
N VAL A 516 -1.07 -17.98 -1.12
CA VAL A 516 -0.31 -18.79 -2.08
C VAL A 516 0.78 -19.55 -1.35
N ASP A 517 0.78 -20.87 -1.50
CA ASP A 517 1.94 -21.70 -1.16
C ASP A 517 3.00 -21.49 -2.24
N LEU A 518 4.07 -20.75 -1.89
CA LEU A 518 5.13 -20.44 -2.85
C LEU A 518 5.95 -21.66 -3.21
N LYS A 519 6.15 -22.60 -2.28
CA LYS A 519 6.86 -23.85 -2.56
C LYS A 519 6.10 -24.67 -3.58
N ALA A 520 4.80 -24.84 -3.39
CA ALA A 520 3.97 -25.65 -4.29
C ALA A 520 3.53 -24.92 -5.56
N GLY A 521 3.63 -23.58 -5.62
CA GLY A 521 3.14 -22.78 -6.72
C GLY A 521 1.61 -22.82 -6.84
N LYS A 522 0.90 -22.79 -5.71
CA LYS A 522 -0.57 -23.00 -5.67
C LYS A 522 -1.28 -21.98 -4.81
N ILE A 523 -2.40 -21.49 -5.33
CA ILE A 523 -3.36 -20.70 -4.55
C ILE A 523 -4.05 -21.65 -3.57
N LEU A 524 -3.95 -21.34 -2.28
CA LEU A 524 -4.58 -22.09 -1.20
C LEU A 524 -6.04 -21.67 -1.04
N TRP A 525 -6.30 -20.36 -1.06
CA TRP A 525 -7.63 -19.79 -0.94
C TRP A 525 -7.68 -18.34 -1.44
N ARG A 526 -8.90 -17.88 -1.70
CA ARG A 526 -9.25 -16.48 -2.00
C ARG A 526 -10.39 -16.05 -1.10
N SER A 527 -10.32 -14.85 -0.57
CA SER A 527 -11.34 -14.29 0.32
C SER A 527 -11.72 -12.88 -0.11
N THR A 528 -13.01 -12.64 -0.28
CA THR A 528 -13.52 -11.27 -0.51
C THR A 528 -13.26 -10.40 0.71
N VAL A 529 -12.68 -9.21 0.52
CA VAL A 529 -12.38 -8.28 1.60
C VAL A 529 -13.15 -6.99 1.43
N GLY A 530 -13.95 -6.65 2.44
CA GLY A 530 -14.76 -5.44 2.46
C GLY A 530 -16.19 -5.64 1.95
N THR A 531 -16.97 -4.59 2.10
CA THR A 531 -18.37 -4.51 1.71
C THR A 531 -18.66 -3.18 1.02
N THR A 532 -19.88 -3.03 0.52
CA THR A 532 -20.32 -1.78 -0.10
C THR A 532 -20.92 -0.76 0.89
N GLU A 533 -20.90 -1.01 2.21
CA GLU A 533 -21.62 -0.22 3.22
C GLU A 533 -21.26 1.28 3.24
N ASP A 534 -20.01 1.65 3.00
CA ASP A 534 -19.56 3.06 2.96
C ASP A 534 -19.23 3.55 1.54
N LEU A 535 -19.55 2.75 0.52
CA LEU A 535 -19.19 3.01 -0.89
C LEU A 535 -20.41 3.14 -1.79
N ALA A 536 -21.42 2.30 -1.59
CA ALA A 536 -22.63 2.30 -2.40
C ALA A 536 -23.62 3.37 -1.93
N PRO A 537 -24.46 3.89 -2.84
CA PRO A 537 -25.61 4.70 -2.46
C PRO A 537 -26.49 4.00 -1.41
N LEU A 538 -26.99 4.77 -0.45
CA LEU A 538 -27.85 4.30 0.66
C LEU A 538 -27.18 3.32 1.64
N GLY A 539 -25.89 3.04 1.50
CA GLY A 539 -25.10 2.24 2.45
C GLY A 539 -25.50 0.77 2.53
N ALA A 540 -25.93 0.17 1.41
CA ALA A 540 -26.21 -1.26 1.37
C ALA A 540 -24.91 -2.06 1.62
N PRO A 541 -24.88 -3.05 2.53
CA PRO A 541 -23.67 -3.76 2.97
C PRO A 541 -23.42 -5.05 2.18
N LEU A 542 -23.36 -4.98 0.85
CA LEU A 542 -23.18 -6.17 0.02
C LEU A 542 -21.76 -6.73 0.19
N PRO A 543 -21.57 -8.05 0.35
CA PRO A 543 -20.26 -8.69 0.53
C PRO A 543 -19.53 -8.82 -0.81
N TRP A 544 -19.44 -7.72 -1.54
CA TRP A 544 -18.87 -7.64 -2.89
C TRP A 544 -17.40 -7.24 -2.88
N GLY A 545 -16.83 -6.97 -1.71
CA GLY A 545 -15.49 -6.45 -1.56
C GLY A 545 -15.40 -4.95 -1.82
N ALA A 546 -14.23 -4.40 -1.56
CA ALA A 546 -13.86 -3.03 -1.92
C ALA A 546 -12.47 -3.05 -2.56
N PRO A 547 -12.16 -2.19 -3.55
CA PRO A 547 -10.81 -2.11 -4.09
C PRO A 547 -9.75 -1.96 -3.00
N LEU A 548 -8.69 -2.74 -3.09
CA LEU A 548 -7.62 -2.79 -2.11
C LEU A 548 -6.32 -2.30 -2.75
N VAL A 549 -5.65 -1.36 -2.09
CA VAL A 549 -4.28 -0.92 -2.42
C VAL A 549 -3.33 -1.05 -1.22
N ASN A 550 -3.90 -1.28 -0.03
CA ASN A 550 -3.19 -1.48 1.22
C ASN A 550 -2.74 -2.94 1.37
N GLY A 551 -1.78 -3.13 2.27
CA GLY A 551 -1.23 -4.41 2.63
C GLY A 551 -1.90 -4.96 3.88
N LEU A 552 -1.21 -5.93 4.49
CA LEU A 552 -1.72 -6.78 5.55
C LEU A 552 -0.58 -7.15 6.52
N ALA A 553 -0.96 -7.66 7.69
CA ALA A 553 -0.02 -8.18 8.69
C ALA A 553 -0.37 -9.64 9.02
N VAL A 554 0.63 -10.51 9.09
CA VAL A 554 0.46 -11.93 9.40
C VAL A 554 1.09 -12.22 10.76
N THR A 555 0.48 -13.09 11.56
CA THR A 555 1.01 -13.49 12.87
C THR A 555 1.25 -14.98 12.96
N ALA A 556 2.25 -15.39 13.75
CA ALA A 556 2.50 -16.80 14.07
C ALA A 556 1.27 -17.47 14.73
N GLY A 557 0.45 -16.67 15.43
CA GLY A 557 -0.86 -17.08 15.97
C GLY A 557 -1.87 -17.58 14.93
N GLY A 558 -1.59 -17.45 13.62
CA GLY A 558 -2.41 -18.01 12.54
C GLY A 558 -3.48 -17.05 12.03
N LEU A 559 -3.23 -15.74 12.09
CA LEU A 559 -4.15 -14.70 11.63
C LEU A 559 -3.51 -13.80 10.58
N VAL A 560 -4.36 -13.30 9.68
CA VAL A 560 -4.03 -12.22 8.73
C VAL A 560 -4.93 -11.03 9.00
N PHE A 561 -4.33 -9.87 9.26
CA PHE A 561 -5.05 -8.61 9.51
C PHE A 561 -4.99 -7.71 8.29
N THR A 562 -6.12 -7.07 7.94
CA THR A 562 -6.17 -6.06 6.86
C THR A 562 -7.27 -5.04 7.12
N GLY A 563 -7.07 -3.81 6.67
CA GLY A 563 -8.13 -2.83 6.51
C GLY A 563 -8.76 -2.89 5.10
N ALA A 564 -9.84 -2.13 4.90
CA ALA A 564 -10.46 -1.91 3.59
C ALA A 564 -11.19 -0.56 3.54
N MET A 565 -11.72 -0.20 2.36
CA MET A 565 -12.39 1.08 2.12
C MET A 565 -13.74 1.23 2.85
N ASP A 566 -14.24 0.19 3.50
CA ASP A 566 -15.50 0.18 4.27
C ASP A 566 -15.28 0.37 5.78
N ALA A 567 -14.16 0.98 6.16
CA ALA A 567 -13.89 1.39 7.54
C ALA A 567 -13.95 0.27 8.58
N TYR A 568 -13.39 -0.88 8.25
CA TYR A 568 -13.14 -1.98 9.18
C TYR A 568 -11.67 -2.40 9.16
N LEU A 569 -11.14 -2.74 10.34
CA LEU A 569 -10.01 -3.64 10.48
C LEU A 569 -10.56 -5.06 10.62
N ARG A 570 -10.00 -6.02 9.89
CA ARG A 570 -10.45 -7.42 9.87
C ARG A 570 -9.34 -8.36 10.27
N ALA A 571 -9.72 -9.53 10.78
CA ALA A 571 -8.84 -10.67 11.00
C ALA A 571 -9.39 -11.90 10.29
N PHE A 572 -8.54 -12.53 9.49
CA PHE A 572 -8.82 -13.76 8.76
C PHE A 572 -8.00 -14.91 9.32
N ASP A 573 -8.58 -16.11 9.33
CA ASP A 573 -7.85 -17.35 9.60
C ASP A 573 -6.81 -17.59 8.49
N ALA A 574 -5.53 -17.62 8.83
CA ALA A 574 -4.44 -17.72 7.85
C ALA A 574 -4.47 -19.05 7.06
N ARG A 575 -5.09 -20.10 7.62
CA ARG A 575 -5.18 -21.42 7.00
C ARG A 575 -6.33 -21.50 5.97
N SER A 576 -7.50 -20.97 6.31
CA SER A 576 -8.73 -21.14 5.53
C SER A 576 -9.20 -19.89 4.80
N GLY A 577 -8.69 -18.71 5.14
CA GLY A 577 -9.15 -17.44 4.60
C GLY A 577 -10.51 -17.00 5.15
N LYS A 578 -11.05 -17.66 6.18
CA LYS A 578 -12.33 -17.27 6.78
C LYS A 578 -12.15 -16.00 7.61
N GLU A 579 -13.01 -14.99 7.41
CA GLU A 579 -13.08 -13.84 8.32
C GLU A 579 -13.57 -14.30 9.71
N LEU A 580 -12.78 -14.04 10.74
CA LEU A 580 -13.07 -14.43 12.13
C LEU A 580 -13.48 -13.23 12.99
N TRP A 581 -13.02 -12.04 12.63
CA TRP A 581 -13.27 -10.84 13.41
C TRP A 581 -13.20 -9.58 12.53
N GLN A 582 -13.92 -8.56 12.97
CA GLN A 582 -13.84 -7.22 12.45
C GLN A 582 -14.09 -6.19 13.56
N GLY A 583 -13.39 -5.06 13.47
CA GLY A 583 -13.55 -3.90 14.33
C GLY A 583 -13.78 -2.65 13.50
N ARG A 584 -14.87 -1.93 13.77
CA ARG A 584 -15.20 -0.69 13.08
C ARG A 584 -14.18 0.39 13.38
N LEU A 585 -13.78 1.11 12.34
CA LEU A 585 -12.91 2.27 12.37
C LEU A 585 -13.73 3.56 12.22
N PRO A 586 -13.22 4.71 12.69
CA PRO A 586 -13.90 6.00 12.50
C PRO A 586 -14.14 6.36 11.03
N VAL A 587 -13.15 6.04 10.18
CA VAL A 587 -13.16 6.20 8.72
C VAL A 587 -12.36 5.04 8.08
N PRO A 588 -12.32 4.91 6.74
CA PRO A 588 -11.59 3.84 6.09
C PRO A 588 -10.12 3.70 6.50
N GLY A 589 -9.77 2.49 6.90
CA GLY A 589 -8.40 2.07 7.25
C GLY A 589 -7.70 1.53 6.02
N VAL A 590 -7.05 2.41 5.26
CA VAL A 590 -6.31 2.07 4.04
C VAL A 590 -4.79 2.06 4.27
N ALA A 591 -4.33 2.08 5.53
CA ALA A 591 -2.94 1.85 5.89
C ALA A 591 -2.64 0.34 6.04
N ASN A 592 -1.37 -0.07 6.09
CA ASN A 592 -1.07 -1.43 6.54
C ASN A 592 -1.30 -1.52 8.05
N PRO A 593 -1.98 -2.56 8.55
CA PRO A 593 -2.00 -2.85 9.97
C PRO A 593 -0.62 -3.33 10.44
N MET A 594 -0.40 -3.25 11.74
CA MET A 594 0.80 -3.74 12.40
C MET A 594 0.46 -4.34 13.77
N THR A 595 1.35 -5.17 14.33
CA THR A 595 1.17 -5.75 15.67
C THR A 595 2.44 -5.65 16.51
N TYR A 596 2.29 -5.48 17.82
CA TYR A 596 3.38 -5.35 18.78
C TYR A 596 3.01 -5.94 20.13
N LEU A 597 4.01 -6.23 20.95
CA LEU A 597 3.83 -6.66 22.34
C LEU A 597 4.24 -5.53 23.28
N TRP A 598 3.33 -5.09 24.13
CA TRP A 598 3.59 -4.08 25.15
C TRP A 598 3.17 -4.59 26.52
N LYS A 599 4.11 -4.62 27.47
CA LYS A 599 3.89 -5.05 28.86
C LYS A 599 3.11 -6.38 28.98
N GLY A 600 3.40 -7.34 28.09
CA GLY A 600 2.80 -8.68 28.08
C GLY A 600 1.45 -8.79 27.34
N GLU A 601 0.97 -7.71 26.73
CA GLU A 601 -0.24 -7.69 25.92
C GLU A 601 0.10 -7.41 24.45
N GLN A 602 -0.47 -8.21 23.55
CA GLN A 602 -0.36 -8.07 22.12
C GLN A 602 -1.45 -7.10 21.65
N TYR A 603 -1.02 -6.14 20.84
CA TYR A 603 -1.87 -5.15 20.23
C TYR A 603 -1.82 -5.28 18.71
N VAL A 604 -2.91 -4.89 18.04
CA VAL A 604 -2.96 -4.69 16.59
C VAL A 604 -3.41 -3.26 16.33
N ALA A 605 -2.66 -2.49 15.53
CA ALA A 605 -2.96 -1.09 15.24
C ALA A 605 -3.00 -0.80 13.73
N ILE A 606 -3.75 0.22 13.36
CA ILE A 606 -3.90 0.69 11.97
C ILE A 606 -4.17 2.19 11.92
N GLY A 607 -3.61 2.85 10.90
CA GLY A 607 -3.98 4.21 10.50
C GLY A 607 -5.32 4.23 9.76
N ALA A 608 -6.26 5.04 10.23
CA ALA A 608 -7.60 5.22 9.70
C ALA A 608 -7.81 6.71 9.35
N GLY A 609 -7.55 7.07 8.08
CA GLY A 609 -7.78 8.43 7.59
C GLY A 609 -8.37 8.54 6.19
N GLY A 610 -8.71 7.41 5.56
CA GLY A 610 -9.29 7.40 4.22
C GLY A 610 -8.29 7.67 3.10
N HIS A 611 -8.84 7.74 1.88
CA HIS A 611 -8.13 7.90 0.62
C HIS A 611 -8.89 8.88 -0.28
N SER A 612 -8.42 10.13 -0.37
CA SER A 612 -9.16 11.18 -1.09
C SER A 612 -9.44 10.88 -2.56
N GLU A 613 -8.56 10.15 -3.24
CA GLU A 613 -8.75 9.82 -4.66
C GLU A 613 -9.70 8.65 -4.89
N ALA A 614 -9.99 7.87 -3.84
CA ALA A 614 -11.02 6.84 -3.89
C ALA A 614 -12.40 7.39 -3.44
N GLY A 615 -12.49 8.69 -3.16
CA GLY A 615 -13.74 9.34 -2.74
C GLY A 615 -14.24 8.92 -1.36
N THR A 616 -13.40 8.31 -0.53
CA THR A 616 -13.82 7.85 0.80
C THR A 616 -13.97 9.01 1.78
N SER A 617 -14.65 8.77 2.91
CA SER A 617 -14.58 9.69 4.06
C SER A 617 -13.14 9.88 4.52
N ILE A 618 -12.82 11.09 4.98
CA ILE A 618 -11.48 11.50 5.41
C ILE A 618 -11.45 11.61 6.93
N GLY A 619 -10.38 11.11 7.53
CA GLY A 619 -10.12 11.16 8.96
C GLY A 619 -8.64 11.26 9.27
N ASP A 620 -8.30 11.14 10.55
CA ASP A 620 -6.94 11.37 11.03
C ASP A 620 -6.59 10.52 12.27
N SER A 621 -7.17 9.32 12.37
CA SER A 621 -7.06 8.48 13.56
C SER A 621 -6.02 7.35 13.41
N VAL A 622 -5.30 7.03 14.48
CA VAL A 622 -4.64 5.73 14.69
C VAL A 622 -5.46 4.96 15.72
N VAL A 623 -5.82 3.72 15.40
CA VAL A 623 -6.66 2.88 16.27
C VAL A 623 -5.92 1.61 16.62
N ALA A 624 -5.94 1.22 17.89
CA ALA A 624 -5.36 -0.04 18.37
C ALA A 624 -6.40 -0.92 19.06
N PHE A 625 -6.21 -2.23 18.95
CA PHE A 625 -7.04 -3.28 19.53
C PHE A 625 -6.16 -4.26 20.31
N ARG A 626 -6.71 -4.86 21.37
CA ARG A 626 -6.09 -5.96 22.12
C ARG A 626 -7.15 -6.89 22.68
N LEU A 627 -6.75 -8.04 23.23
CA LEU A 627 -7.68 -8.89 23.97
C LEU A 627 -8.25 -8.14 25.17
N ALA A 628 -9.53 -8.35 25.46
CA ALA A 628 -10.19 -7.80 26.63
C ALA A 628 -9.51 -8.24 27.93
N ARG A 629 -9.29 -7.29 28.85
CA ARG A 629 -8.86 -7.58 30.23
C ARG A 629 -10.04 -8.06 31.07
N PRO A 630 -9.81 -8.67 32.25
CA PRO A 630 -10.89 -8.97 33.19
C PRO A 630 -11.75 -7.74 33.46
N GLY A 631 -13.07 -7.86 33.25
CA GLY A 631 -14.03 -6.75 33.38
C GLY A 631 -14.28 -5.95 32.11
N GLU A 632 -13.50 -6.17 31.04
CA GLU A 632 -13.77 -5.63 29.71
C GLU A 632 -14.48 -6.67 28.84
N ALA A 633 -15.34 -6.20 27.95
CA ALA A 633 -15.94 -7.00 26.90
C ALA A 633 -16.24 -6.11 25.69
N PRO A 634 -16.31 -6.67 24.47
CA PRO A 634 -16.79 -5.89 23.35
C PRO A 634 -18.24 -5.45 23.63
N THR A 635 -18.55 -4.20 23.31
CA THR A 635 -19.86 -3.60 23.61
C THR A 635 -20.96 -4.25 22.79
N LEU A 636 -22.22 -4.18 23.25
CA LEU A 636 -23.37 -4.63 22.44
C LEU A 636 -23.42 -3.91 21.08
N TRP A 637 -23.02 -2.64 21.05
CA TRP A 637 -22.86 -1.86 19.82
C TRP A 637 -21.83 -2.47 18.86
N SER A 638 -20.67 -2.89 19.38
CA SER A 638 -19.63 -3.57 18.58
C SER A 638 -20.07 -4.92 18.01
N HIS A 639 -21.00 -5.59 18.71
CA HIS A 639 -21.57 -6.87 18.27
C HIS A 639 -22.77 -6.74 17.33
N THR A 640 -23.44 -5.59 17.31
CA THR A 640 -24.68 -5.39 16.54
C THR A 640 -24.54 -4.31 15.47
N ILE A 641 -24.35 -3.05 15.88
CA ILE A 641 -24.36 -1.88 14.98
C ILE A 641 -23.07 -1.75 14.18
N ASP A 642 -21.91 -1.96 14.82
CA ASP A 642 -20.60 -1.88 14.18
C ASP A 642 -20.20 -3.21 13.51
N ARG A 643 -21.17 -3.95 13.02
CA ARG A 643 -21.00 -5.06 12.07
C ARG A 643 -21.52 -4.62 10.70
N PRO A 644 -21.00 -5.15 9.59
CA PRO A 644 -21.46 -4.79 8.27
C PRO A 644 -22.97 -4.89 8.15
N GLY A 645 -23.61 -3.77 7.82
CA GLY A 645 -25.06 -3.68 7.70
C GLY A 645 -25.83 -3.38 8.98
N GLY A 646 -25.19 -3.44 10.15
CA GLY A 646 -25.82 -3.09 11.43
C GLY A 646 -26.37 -1.67 11.43
N ARG A 647 -25.64 -0.73 10.81
CA ARG A 647 -26.07 0.67 10.61
C ARG A 647 -27.24 0.77 9.65
N PHE A 648 -27.20 0.02 8.54
CA PHE A 648 -28.29 -0.03 7.56
C PHE A 648 -29.60 -0.51 8.19
N PHE A 649 -29.56 -1.59 8.98
CA PHE A 649 -30.74 -2.11 9.67
C PHE A 649 -31.26 -1.16 10.76
N ALA A 650 -30.37 -0.53 11.52
CA ALA A 650 -30.76 0.45 12.54
C ALA A 650 -31.41 1.70 11.93
N ALA A 651 -30.86 2.21 10.83
CA ALA A 651 -31.46 3.32 10.07
C ALA A 651 -32.83 2.91 9.49
N SER A 652 -32.92 1.73 8.87
CA SER A 652 -34.17 1.20 8.30
C SER A 652 -35.25 1.00 9.35
N ALA A 653 -34.90 0.49 10.53
CA ALA A 653 -35.82 0.35 11.65
C ALA A 653 -36.34 1.72 12.13
N THR A 654 -35.46 2.73 12.19
CA THR A 654 -35.84 4.11 12.56
C THR A 654 -36.81 4.71 11.56
N ILE A 655 -36.55 4.55 10.26
CA ILE A 655 -37.46 4.98 9.18
C ILE A 655 -38.80 4.25 9.27
N GLY A 656 -38.79 2.93 9.50
CA GLY A 656 -40.01 2.13 9.68
C GLY A 656 -40.86 2.61 10.85
N ILE A 657 -40.24 2.88 12.01
CA ILE A 657 -40.92 3.44 13.19
C ILE A 657 -41.52 4.81 12.88
N ALA A 658 -40.77 5.69 12.17
CA ALA A 658 -41.27 7.00 11.79
C ALA A 658 -42.48 6.90 10.84
N ILE A 659 -42.43 6.01 9.84
CA ILE A 659 -43.57 5.75 8.94
C ILE A 659 -44.78 5.24 9.72
N VAL A 660 -44.59 4.27 10.61
CA VAL A 660 -45.67 3.75 11.47
C VAL A 660 -46.27 4.85 12.34
N ALA A 661 -45.43 5.70 12.95
CA ALA A 661 -45.88 6.83 13.74
C ALA A 661 -46.69 7.84 12.92
N LEU A 662 -46.26 8.15 11.69
CA LEU A 662 -46.98 9.01 10.74
C LEU A 662 -48.32 8.40 10.31
N VAL A 663 -48.35 7.09 10.04
CA VAL A 663 -49.59 6.36 9.73
C VAL A 663 -50.57 6.41 10.91
N ILE A 664 -50.10 6.14 12.13
CA ILE A 664 -50.92 6.24 13.35
C ILE A 664 -51.43 7.67 13.57
N ALA A 665 -50.58 8.67 13.38
CA ALA A 665 -50.96 10.08 13.49
C ALA A 665 -52.02 10.45 12.45
N GLY A 666 -51.86 10.02 11.19
CA GLY A 666 -52.83 10.21 10.11
C GLY A 666 -54.16 9.52 10.38
N LEU A 667 -54.15 8.28 10.91
CA LEU A 667 -55.36 7.55 11.30
C LEU A 667 -56.08 8.23 12.48
N ARG A 668 -55.34 8.72 13.48
CA ARG A 668 -55.90 9.49 14.61
C ARG A 668 -56.49 10.82 14.16
N TRP A 669 -55.82 11.53 13.25
CA TRP A 669 -56.32 12.77 12.67
C TRP A 669 -57.61 12.53 11.88
N ARG A 670 -57.67 11.48 11.05
CA ARG A 670 -58.89 11.08 10.32
C ARG A 670 -60.05 10.71 11.26
N ARG A 671 -59.78 9.97 12.35
CA ARG A 671 -60.80 9.67 13.37
C ARG A 671 -61.32 10.93 14.06
N ARG A 672 -60.43 11.84 14.47
CA ARG A 672 -60.83 13.12 15.07
C ARG A 672 -61.69 13.96 14.12
N ARG A 673 -61.33 14.04 12.83
CA ARG A 673 -62.15 14.75 11.83
C ARG A 673 -63.54 14.17 11.64
N ARG A 674 -63.67 12.83 11.67
CA ARG A 674 -64.99 12.18 11.58
C ARG A 674 -65.87 12.46 12.79
N ILE A 675 -65.30 12.51 13.99
CA ILE A 675 -66.03 12.83 15.23
C ILE A 675 -66.47 14.31 15.26
N THR A 676 -65.73 15.21 14.61
CA THR A 676 -66.13 16.63 14.51
C THR A 676 -67.10 16.93 13.35
N GLN A 677 -67.43 15.94 12.52
CA GLN A 677 -68.36 16.07 11.39
C GLN A 677 -69.64 15.24 11.55
N SER A 678 -69.72 14.41 12.60
CA SER A 678 -70.95 13.79 13.12
C SER A 678 -71.47 14.63 14.27
#